data_AF-A0A3S0WSS0-F1
#
_entry.id   AF-A0A3S0WSS0-F1
#
_cell.length_a   1.000
_cell.length_b   1.000
_cell.length_c   1.000
_cell.angle_alpha   90.00
_cell.angle_beta   90.00
_cell.angle_gamma   90.00
#
_symmetry.space_group_name_H-M   'P 1'
#
loop_
_entity.id
_entity.type
_entity.pdbx_description
1 polymer ?
#
loop_
_entity_poly.entity_id
_entity_poly.type
_entity_poly.pdbx_seq_one_letter_code
_entity_poly.pdbx_strand_id
1 'polypeptide(L)'
;MASTTTRTATKIVVNAQGKAAGGANAHFNLLVDGVKVGEGTAAATAKDFTFTPTLDTGLAHKVQIQYDNDAVINGQDRSLTVNRITIGDKTVSPTDSIVSYDKGALDGKDVAAGQSGMWWNGTLVVNADKSFFPVPATTTPTAGLDTIVVNAQGVAAGGVNAHFKVLVDGKQIGEGNATTSAKDYTFTTDAADKVAHKVQIQYDNDAVINGQDRSLTVNKITVNGHGYNPTDSAVSYDKGALDGKDVVAGQKGMWWNGTLVVNAPASDFPAGTTTTPTTPTTPTEPTPTGPAFYVATNGKDSWSGKLSAPNADGTDGPFASLTKAQSAMRADSTIDTTYVRGGDYTLKSVLWLDGQDSGVTIAGYGSEKAVIHGGSQASVSIGLGGAKNVTIEGLNFTDGVSSGHYVYADNAAGLTFANNVVTGGGYGITVQNSANSKVVGNQFDRTGAEAVFVKAGSNATVVSDNLIKHPNAADRGDAGIWINGSSDVKVTHNQIEDSPEKAIAIGSIETTGSDATYRATVAFNKVIDANLESNDGGGIYLINRQQSLTDHIVVNNEVTGTTATNPSSPVASWGIYLDDWTSGATVKGNYVHGNIGGVFLHGGWSNTVTDNLIAGNTGAQVGLQQDVAWGGWKGTTMSNNDITGNVIDTSKGVAVHLYGPANMGKFHDNEYTSLDTNARLFEAWPQVMSSGSSGTLKNWQAAGYDSGSEALDAHFINPSAGNYMLAADSPVYQHGFDVLPFDQMGLLTGV
;
A
#
# COMPACT_ATOMS: atom_id res chain seq x y z
N MET A 1 -20.56 29.75 24.29
CA MET A 1 -19.14 29.62 23.88
C MET A 1 -19.10 29.83 22.38
N ALA A 2 -18.24 30.73 21.89
CA ALA A 2 -18.15 31.03 20.46
C ALA A 2 -17.74 29.75 19.70
N SER A 3 -18.54 29.37 18.70
CA SER A 3 -18.17 28.31 17.76
C SER A 3 -16.94 28.79 17.01
N THR A 4 -15.79 28.19 17.29
CA THR A 4 -14.56 28.43 16.55
C THR A 4 -14.69 27.73 15.20
N THR A 5 -15.03 28.46 14.15
CA THR A 5 -14.92 27.96 12.77
C THR A 5 -13.46 27.75 12.42
N THR A 6 -13.14 26.58 11.87
CA THR A 6 -11.80 26.25 11.38
C THR A 6 -11.54 27.03 10.10
N ARG A 7 -10.39 27.71 9.99
CA ARG A 7 -10.02 28.47 8.79
C ARG A 7 -8.80 27.86 8.10
N THR A 8 -8.83 27.71 6.76
CA THR A 8 -7.69 27.20 5.98
C THR A 8 -7.41 28.01 4.73
N ALA A 9 -6.18 27.91 4.20
CA ALA A 9 -5.82 28.53 2.94
C ALA A 9 -6.54 27.82 1.77
N THR A 10 -7.38 28.54 1.05
CA THR A 10 -8.12 28.03 -0.12
C THR A 10 -7.52 28.60 -1.40
N LYS A 11 -7.10 27.75 -2.33
CA LYS A 11 -6.60 28.20 -3.64
C LYS A 11 -7.77 28.65 -4.52
N ILE A 12 -7.72 29.90 -4.99
CA ILE A 12 -8.66 30.46 -5.96
C ILE A 12 -7.87 30.89 -7.19
N VAL A 13 -8.23 30.39 -8.37
CA VAL A 13 -7.60 30.76 -9.65
C VAL A 13 -8.64 31.41 -10.55
N VAL A 14 -8.34 32.60 -11.06
CA VAL A 14 -9.14 33.29 -12.07
C VAL A 14 -8.36 33.28 -13.37
N ASN A 15 -8.82 32.56 -14.40
CA ASN A 15 -8.27 32.68 -15.75
C ASN A 15 -8.96 33.83 -16.47
N ALA A 16 -8.22 34.88 -16.79
CA ALA A 16 -8.78 36.07 -17.41
C ALA A 16 -7.87 36.70 -18.47
N GLN A 17 -8.51 37.36 -19.44
CA GLN A 17 -7.89 38.23 -20.44
C GLN A 17 -8.66 39.56 -20.51
N GLY A 18 -8.04 40.60 -21.04
CA GLY A 18 -8.63 41.93 -21.12
C GLY A 18 -8.31 42.66 -22.41
N LYS A 19 -9.22 43.53 -22.83
CA LYS A 19 -8.99 44.50 -23.91
C LYS A 19 -8.59 45.83 -23.30
N ALA A 20 -7.47 46.40 -23.74
CA ALA A 20 -7.00 47.70 -23.25
C ALA A 20 -7.70 48.86 -23.96
N ALA A 21 -7.91 49.96 -23.23
CA ALA A 21 -8.27 51.26 -23.78
C ALA A 21 -7.39 52.35 -23.16
N GLY A 22 -6.99 53.35 -23.95
CA GLY A 22 -6.15 54.45 -23.47
C GLY A 22 -4.81 54.03 -22.85
N GLY A 23 -4.24 52.89 -23.27
CA GLY A 23 -2.97 52.36 -22.75
C GLY A 23 -3.06 51.59 -21.42
N ALA A 24 -4.25 51.42 -20.84
CA ALA A 24 -4.45 50.65 -19.60
C ALA A 24 -5.29 49.39 -19.85
N ASN A 25 -4.83 48.28 -19.26
CA ASN A 25 -5.46 46.96 -19.27
C ASN A 25 -6.64 46.89 -18.28
N ALA A 26 -7.50 45.87 -18.45
CA ALA A 26 -8.60 45.61 -17.53
C ALA A 26 -8.07 45.21 -16.14
N HIS A 27 -8.58 45.84 -15.09
CA HIS A 27 -8.23 45.58 -13.70
C HIS A 27 -9.42 44.97 -12.96
N PHE A 28 -9.17 44.00 -12.08
CA PHE A 28 -10.21 43.43 -11.25
C PHE A 28 -9.74 43.19 -9.81
N ASN A 29 -10.67 43.28 -8.87
CA ASN A 29 -10.50 42.81 -7.49
C ASN A 29 -11.07 41.39 -7.36
N LEU A 30 -10.39 40.53 -6.61
CA LEU A 30 -10.99 39.31 -6.08
C LEU A 30 -11.50 39.60 -4.67
N LEU A 31 -12.80 39.38 -4.45
CA LEU A 31 -13.42 39.41 -3.13
C LEU A 31 -13.93 38.03 -2.74
N VAL A 32 -13.93 37.74 -1.44
CA VAL A 32 -14.67 36.62 -0.85
C VAL A 32 -15.58 37.19 0.22
N ASP A 33 -16.88 36.92 0.11
CA ASP A 33 -17.93 37.47 0.98
C ASP A 33 -17.87 39.00 1.14
N GLY A 34 -17.59 39.70 0.04
CA GLY A 34 -17.47 41.16 -0.01
C GLY A 34 -16.14 41.71 0.50
N VAL A 35 -15.22 40.85 0.96
CA VAL A 35 -13.89 41.27 1.45
C VAL A 35 -12.84 41.06 0.36
N LYS A 36 -12.11 42.12 0.01
CA LYS A 36 -11.01 42.04 -0.98
C LYS A 36 -9.89 41.14 -0.46
N VAL A 37 -9.55 40.11 -1.24
CA VAL A 37 -8.48 39.14 -0.94
C VAL A 37 -7.33 39.18 -1.95
N GLY A 38 -7.50 39.90 -3.06
CA GLY A 38 -6.47 40.08 -4.07
C GLY A 38 -6.95 40.96 -5.23
N GLU A 39 -6.07 41.17 -6.21
CA GLU A 39 -6.38 41.90 -7.44
C GLU A 39 -5.52 41.42 -8.62
N GLY A 40 -5.94 41.75 -9.84
CA GLY A 40 -5.25 41.36 -11.06
C GLY A 40 -5.45 42.36 -12.20
N THR A 41 -4.45 42.48 -13.07
CA THR A 41 -4.53 43.24 -14.32
C THR A 41 -4.40 42.31 -15.53
N ALA A 42 -5.47 42.17 -16.30
CA ALA A 42 -5.62 41.26 -17.43
C ALA A 42 -5.21 41.91 -18.75
N ALA A 43 -4.17 41.36 -19.39
CA ALA A 43 -3.69 41.75 -20.71
C ALA A 43 -4.43 40.98 -21.82
N ALA A 44 -4.07 41.22 -23.08
CA ALA A 44 -4.73 40.61 -24.23
C ALA A 44 -4.68 39.07 -24.25
N THR A 45 -3.66 38.46 -23.65
CA THR A 45 -3.53 36.99 -23.55
C THR A 45 -4.06 36.50 -22.21
N ALA A 46 -4.91 35.47 -22.26
CA ALA A 46 -5.41 34.81 -21.07
C ALA A 46 -4.28 34.27 -20.19
N LYS A 47 -4.40 34.52 -18.88
CA LYS A 47 -3.50 33.95 -17.87
C LYS A 47 -4.25 33.64 -16.59
N ASP A 48 -3.66 32.76 -15.79
CA ASP A 48 -4.15 32.43 -14.45
C ASP A 48 -3.65 33.45 -13.43
N PHE A 49 -4.58 33.99 -12.64
CA PHE A 49 -4.31 34.77 -11.44
C PHE A 49 -4.65 33.90 -10.23
N THR A 50 -3.64 33.55 -9.43
CA THR A 50 -3.80 32.64 -8.29
C THR A 50 -3.78 33.41 -6.97
N PHE A 51 -4.74 33.12 -6.11
CA PHE A 51 -4.93 33.71 -4.79
C PHE A 51 -5.10 32.59 -3.75
N THR A 52 -4.70 32.84 -2.51
CA THR A 52 -4.78 31.85 -1.42
C THR A 52 -5.35 32.46 -0.13
N PRO A 53 -6.59 32.99 -0.14
CA PRO A 53 -7.20 33.51 1.09
C PRO A 53 -7.41 32.43 2.15
N THR A 54 -7.36 32.83 3.42
CA THR A 54 -7.74 31.95 4.53
C THR A 54 -9.24 32.06 4.80
N LEU A 55 -10.01 31.01 4.54
CA LEU A 55 -11.48 30.99 4.59
C LEU A 55 -11.98 29.99 5.64
N ASP A 56 -13.20 30.21 6.17
CA ASP A 56 -13.85 29.23 7.05
C ASP A 56 -14.17 27.95 6.26
N THR A 57 -13.97 26.79 6.88
CA THR A 57 -14.25 25.51 6.23
C THR A 57 -15.59 24.95 6.68
N GLY A 58 -16.21 24.13 5.82
CA GLY A 58 -17.55 23.58 6.01
C GLY A 58 -18.69 24.57 5.77
N LEU A 59 -18.39 25.80 5.32
CA LEU A 59 -19.36 26.85 5.05
C LEU A 59 -19.38 27.24 3.57
N ALA A 60 -20.52 27.76 3.11
CA ALA A 60 -20.63 28.34 1.78
C ALA A 60 -20.02 29.75 1.78
N HIS A 61 -19.38 30.12 0.66
CA HIS A 61 -18.80 31.45 0.47
C HIS A 61 -19.14 32.00 -0.93
N LYS A 62 -19.19 33.33 -1.06
CA LYS A 62 -19.31 34.01 -2.34
C LYS A 62 -17.94 34.40 -2.85
N VAL A 63 -17.51 33.82 -3.97
CA VAL A 63 -16.27 34.23 -4.67
C VAL A 63 -16.61 35.23 -5.76
N GLN A 64 -16.00 36.40 -5.72
CA GLN A 64 -16.47 37.59 -6.45
C GLN A 64 -15.34 38.24 -7.23
N ILE A 65 -15.49 38.32 -8.56
CA ILE A 65 -14.53 38.94 -9.46
C ILE A 65 -15.11 40.29 -9.87
N GLN A 66 -14.59 41.38 -9.30
CA GLN A 66 -15.09 42.73 -9.51
C GLN A 66 -14.23 43.45 -10.55
N TYR A 67 -14.77 43.64 -11.75
CA TYR A 67 -14.18 44.50 -12.77
C TYR A 67 -14.49 45.96 -12.44
N ASP A 68 -13.47 46.79 -12.24
CA ASP A 68 -13.61 48.10 -11.58
C ASP A 68 -13.07 49.30 -12.36
N ASN A 69 -12.47 49.08 -13.53
CA ASN A 69 -11.87 50.14 -14.33
C ASN A 69 -12.39 50.20 -15.77
N ASP A 70 -13.64 49.84 -16.03
CA ASP A 70 -14.29 50.05 -17.33
C ASP A 70 -14.18 51.49 -17.84
N ALA A 71 -13.87 51.66 -19.13
CA ALA A 71 -13.85 52.95 -19.82
C ALA A 71 -13.80 52.79 -21.34
N VAL A 72 -14.55 53.63 -22.05
CA VAL A 72 -14.42 53.83 -23.50
C VAL A 72 -13.51 55.02 -23.78
N ILE A 73 -12.35 54.79 -24.41
CA ILE A 73 -11.37 55.83 -24.73
C ILE A 73 -11.05 55.78 -26.22
N ASN A 74 -11.26 56.89 -26.93
CA ASN A 74 -11.06 57.00 -28.39
C ASN A 74 -11.80 55.90 -29.19
N GLY A 75 -13.00 55.53 -28.76
CA GLY A 75 -13.81 54.49 -29.39
C GLY A 75 -13.37 53.04 -29.10
N GLN A 76 -12.33 52.84 -28.30
CA GLN A 76 -11.96 51.52 -27.77
C GLN A 76 -12.58 51.33 -26.40
N ASP A 77 -13.30 50.22 -26.24
CA ASP A 77 -13.88 49.78 -24.97
C ASP A 77 -12.88 48.92 -24.20
N ARG A 78 -12.68 49.23 -22.92
CA ARG A 78 -11.89 48.38 -22.02
C ARG A 78 -12.81 47.33 -21.45
N SER A 79 -12.48 46.06 -21.62
CA SER A 79 -13.34 44.96 -21.16
C SER A 79 -12.54 43.85 -20.52
N LEU A 80 -13.12 43.19 -19.53
CA LEU A 80 -12.58 41.97 -18.94
C LEU A 80 -13.31 40.75 -19.51
N THR A 81 -12.57 39.67 -19.77
CA THR A 81 -13.13 38.36 -20.07
C THR A 81 -12.60 37.37 -19.06
N VAL A 82 -13.50 36.80 -18.26
CA VAL A 82 -13.18 35.67 -17.38
C VAL A 82 -13.49 34.40 -18.16
N ASN A 83 -12.52 33.50 -18.29
CA ASN A 83 -12.69 32.24 -19.01
C ASN A 83 -13.05 31.09 -18.08
N ARG A 84 -12.48 31.09 -16.87
CA ARG A 84 -12.62 30.01 -15.89
C ARG A 84 -12.33 30.51 -14.48
N ILE A 85 -13.05 29.99 -13.50
CA ILE A 85 -12.77 30.18 -12.08
C ILE A 85 -12.51 28.80 -11.47
N THR A 86 -11.46 28.64 -10.67
CA THR A 86 -11.20 27.41 -9.92
C THR A 86 -11.15 27.76 -8.43
N ILE A 87 -11.89 27.01 -7.61
CA ILE A 87 -11.95 27.17 -6.15
C ILE A 87 -11.62 25.80 -5.55
N GLY A 88 -10.50 25.70 -4.85
CA GLY A 88 -9.95 24.41 -4.45
C GLY A 88 -9.62 23.55 -5.67
N ASP A 89 -10.26 22.39 -5.76
CA ASP A 89 -10.19 21.42 -6.86
C ASP A 89 -11.33 21.60 -7.89
N LYS A 90 -12.34 22.42 -7.59
CA LYS A 90 -13.53 22.58 -8.43
C LYS A 90 -13.37 23.70 -9.43
N THR A 91 -13.75 23.41 -10.67
CA THR A 91 -13.80 24.39 -11.75
C THR A 91 -15.23 24.87 -11.97
N VAL A 92 -15.41 26.18 -12.07
CA VAL A 92 -16.68 26.87 -12.33
C VAL A 92 -16.55 27.66 -13.63
N SER A 93 -17.48 27.44 -14.56
CA SER A 93 -17.62 28.27 -15.75
C SER A 93 -18.30 29.59 -15.39
N PRO A 94 -17.88 30.74 -15.97
CA PRO A 94 -18.56 32.03 -15.79
C PRO A 94 -20.05 32.04 -16.17
N THR A 95 -20.50 31.05 -16.94
CA THR A 95 -21.90 30.87 -17.38
C THR A 95 -22.66 29.81 -16.60
N ASP A 96 -22.06 29.19 -15.58
CA ASP A 96 -22.75 28.19 -14.75
C ASP A 96 -23.93 28.80 -13.99
N SER A 97 -24.92 27.98 -13.66
CA SER A 97 -26.15 28.40 -12.98
C SER A 97 -25.91 28.98 -11.57
N ILE A 98 -24.76 28.68 -10.96
CA ILE A 98 -24.34 29.24 -9.65
C ILE A 98 -23.69 30.62 -9.78
N VAL A 99 -23.47 31.10 -11.00
CA VAL A 99 -22.80 32.36 -11.31
C VAL A 99 -23.81 33.41 -11.75
N SER A 100 -23.64 34.62 -11.20
CA SER A 100 -24.43 35.80 -11.56
C SER A 100 -23.50 36.98 -11.84
N TYR A 101 -23.96 37.96 -12.61
CA TYR A 101 -23.21 39.17 -12.89
C TYR A 101 -24.01 40.39 -12.44
N ASP A 102 -23.56 41.03 -11.36
CA ASP A 102 -24.15 42.24 -10.81
C ASP A 102 -23.50 43.46 -11.48
N LYS A 103 -24.27 44.17 -12.31
CA LYS A 103 -23.76 45.29 -13.11
C LYS A 103 -23.63 46.55 -12.26
N GLY A 104 -22.48 47.20 -12.35
CA GLY A 104 -22.17 48.40 -11.58
C GLY A 104 -21.75 48.09 -10.15
N ALA A 105 -22.47 48.65 -9.18
CA ALA A 105 -22.20 48.42 -7.77
C ALA A 105 -22.64 47.00 -7.37
N LEU A 106 -21.86 46.34 -6.52
CA LEU A 106 -22.24 45.06 -5.90
C LEU A 106 -23.35 45.31 -4.86
N ASP A 107 -24.59 45.49 -5.32
CA ASP A 107 -25.75 45.85 -4.49
C ASP A 107 -26.99 44.96 -4.74
N GLY A 108 -26.89 44.01 -5.67
CA GLY A 108 -27.91 43.03 -6.00
C GLY A 108 -29.10 43.58 -6.79
N LYS A 109 -29.01 44.80 -7.35
CA LYS A 109 -30.14 45.40 -8.08
C LYS A 109 -30.18 45.07 -9.57
N ASP A 110 -29.03 45.05 -10.25
CA ASP A 110 -28.96 44.85 -11.71
C ASP A 110 -28.21 43.55 -12.03
N VAL A 111 -28.77 42.45 -11.50
CA VAL A 111 -28.18 41.11 -11.57
C VAL A 111 -28.65 40.38 -12.82
N ALA A 112 -27.70 40.05 -13.69
CA ALA A 112 -27.88 39.17 -14.83
C ALA A 112 -27.37 37.75 -14.53
N ALA A 113 -27.72 36.79 -15.40
CA ALA A 113 -27.08 35.48 -15.41
C ALA A 113 -25.56 35.62 -15.65
N GLY A 114 -24.78 34.68 -15.13
CA GLY A 114 -23.34 34.64 -15.32
C GLY A 114 -22.94 34.69 -16.79
N GLN A 115 -21.90 35.44 -17.09
CA GLN A 115 -21.35 35.59 -18.43
C GLN A 115 -19.84 35.78 -18.38
N SER A 116 -19.14 35.35 -19.44
CA SER A 116 -17.68 35.48 -19.54
C SER A 116 -17.24 36.91 -19.81
N GLY A 117 -17.98 37.65 -20.64
CA GLY A 117 -17.66 39.02 -21.03
C GLY A 117 -18.20 40.04 -20.02
N MET A 118 -17.31 40.80 -19.40
CA MET A 118 -17.64 41.91 -18.51
C MET A 118 -17.34 43.23 -19.23
N TRP A 119 -18.36 43.74 -19.93
CA TRP A 119 -18.31 44.95 -20.77
C TRP A 119 -18.53 46.25 -19.99
N TRP A 120 -18.90 46.15 -18.73
CA TRP A 120 -19.12 47.28 -17.83
C TRP A 120 -18.50 46.98 -16.49
N ASN A 121 -18.24 48.02 -15.69
CA ASN A 121 -17.96 47.81 -14.27
C ASN A 121 -19.05 46.92 -13.65
N GLY A 122 -18.66 45.97 -12.82
CA GLY A 122 -19.58 45.01 -12.23
C GLY A 122 -18.84 43.82 -11.62
N THR A 123 -19.60 42.92 -11.00
CA THR A 123 -19.03 41.82 -10.22
C THR A 123 -19.63 40.49 -10.67
N LEU A 124 -18.78 39.57 -11.12
CA LEU A 124 -19.15 38.19 -11.36
C LEU A 124 -19.11 37.44 -10.03
N VAL A 125 -20.25 36.94 -9.57
CA VAL A 125 -20.45 36.34 -8.25
C VAL A 125 -20.72 34.85 -8.40
N VAL A 126 -19.81 34.02 -7.87
CA VAL A 126 -20.00 32.57 -7.72
C VAL A 126 -20.59 32.29 -6.34
N ASN A 127 -21.80 31.74 -6.30
CA ASN A 127 -22.41 31.26 -5.05
C ASN A 127 -21.92 29.82 -4.77
N ALA A 128 -20.71 29.69 -4.24
CA ALA A 128 -20.07 28.41 -3.97
C ALA A 128 -20.60 27.83 -2.65
N ASP A 129 -21.23 26.66 -2.71
CA ASP A 129 -21.73 25.97 -1.52
C ASP A 129 -20.59 25.41 -0.66
N LYS A 130 -20.92 24.86 0.51
CA LYS A 130 -19.95 24.29 1.45
C LYS A 130 -19.05 23.21 0.87
N SER A 131 -19.45 22.56 -0.22
CA SER A 131 -18.65 21.51 -0.85
C SER A 131 -17.42 22.06 -1.57
N PHE A 132 -17.33 23.36 -1.81
CA PHE A 132 -16.14 24.04 -2.35
C PHE A 132 -15.10 24.36 -1.26
N PHE A 133 -15.48 24.23 0.01
CA PHE A 133 -14.66 24.58 1.18
C PHE A 133 -14.72 23.46 2.21
N PRO A 134 -14.25 22.24 1.90
CA PRO A 134 -14.39 21.10 2.80
C PRO A 134 -13.67 21.36 4.14
N VAL A 135 -14.26 20.89 5.24
CA VAL A 135 -13.57 20.82 6.53
C VAL A 135 -12.39 19.87 6.35
N PRO A 136 -11.14 20.31 6.59
CA PRO A 136 -10.00 19.41 6.58
C PRO A 136 -10.28 18.32 7.60
N ALA A 137 -10.10 17.06 7.21
CA ALA A 137 -10.16 15.96 8.15
C ALA A 137 -9.29 16.33 9.36
N THR A 138 -9.87 16.36 10.54
CA THR A 138 -9.08 16.42 11.77
C THR A 138 -8.32 15.11 11.84
N THR A 139 -7.08 15.13 11.37
CA THR A 139 -6.13 14.08 11.72
C THR A 139 -5.80 14.31 13.19
N THR A 140 -6.52 13.59 14.06
CA THR A 140 -5.85 13.11 15.27
C THR A 140 -4.58 12.43 14.76
N PRO A 141 -3.37 12.75 15.26
CA PRO A 141 -2.18 12.03 14.85
C PRO A 141 -2.41 10.55 15.14
N THR A 142 -2.65 9.77 14.09
CA THR A 142 -2.56 8.32 14.16
C THR A 142 -1.07 8.07 14.33
N ALA A 143 -0.67 7.61 15.52
CA ALA A 143 0.68 7.15 15.77
C ALA A 143 1.07 6.13 14.69
N GLY A 144 2.31 6.20 14.20
CA GLY A 144 2.84 5.11 13.39
C GLY A 144 2.82 3.81 14.21
N LEU A 145 2.67 2.65 13.56
CA LEU A 145 2.82 1.38 14.29
C LEU A 145 4.31 1.17 14.62
N ASP A 146 4.70 1.45 15.86
CA ASP A 146 6.05 1.20 16.36
C ASP A 146 6.25 -0.31 16.59
N THR A 147 7.44 -0.81 16.28
CA THR A 147 7.79 -2.23 16.45
C THR A 147 8.59 -2.47 17.72
N ILE A 148 8.13 -3.41 18.54
CA ILE A 148 8.84 -3.91 19.72
C ILE A 148 9.27 -5.36 19.49
N VAL A 149 10.56 -5.66 19.59
CA VAL A 149 11.10 -7.04 19.47
C VAL A 149 11.73 -7.45 20.80
N VAL A 150 11.30 -8.59 21.34
CA VAL A 150 11.86 -9.19 22.55
C VAL A 150 12.60 -10.46 22.16
N ASN A 151 13.92 -10.51 22.34
CA ASN A 151 14.66 -11.77 22.22
C ASN A 151 14.66 -12.48 23.57
N ALA A 152 13.99 -13.62 23.67
CA ALA A 152 13.84 -14.34 24.93
C ALA A 152 13.92 -15.87 24.79
N GLN A 153 14.31 -16.51 25.89
CA GLN A 153 14.25 -17.96 26.10
C GLN A 153 13.76 -18.27 27.52
N GLY A 154 13.24 -19.47 27.74
CA GLY A 154 12.71 -19.88 29.03
C GLY A 154 13.12 -21.30 29.43
N VAL A 155 13.12 -21.54 30.73
CA VAL A 155 13.18 -22.90 31.30
C VAL A 155 11.75 -23.29 31.66
N ALA A 156 11.24 -24.37 31.07
CA ALA A 156 9.92 -24.89 31.42
C ALA A 156 9.96 -25.55 32.81
N ALA A 157 8.83 -25.57 33.51
CA ALA A 157 8.64 -26.44 34.68
C ALA A 157 7.29 -27.15 34.55
N GLY A 158 7.24 -28.44 34.89
CA GLY A 158 6.03 -29.25 34.72
C GLY A 158 5.51 -29.32 33.27
N GLY A 159 6.37 -29.16 32.27
CA GLY A 159 6.00 -29.15 30.85
C GLY A 159 5.44 -27.82 30.33
N VAL A 160 5.37 -26.77 31.17
CA VAL A 160 4.86 -25.44 30.79
C VAL A 160 6.01 -24.44 30.69
N ASN A 161 6.10 -23.76 29.55
CA ASN A 161 7.10 -22.72 29.27
C ASN A 161 6.84 -21.43 30.06
N ALA A 162 7.87 -20.60 30.19
CA ALA A 162 7.72 -19.25 30.75
C ALA A 162 6.83 -18.39 29.84
N HIS A 163 5.76 -17.84 30.39
CA HIS A 163 4.83 -16.95 29.71
C HIS A 163 5.16 -15.51 30.06
N PHE A 164 5.11 -14.62 29.08
CA PHE A 164 5.32 -13.19 29.31
C PHE A 164 4.39 -12.33 28.47
N LYS A 165 4.09 -11.15 29.00
CA LYS A 165 3.34 -10.09 28.32
C LYS A 165 4.26 -8.96 27.93
N VAL A 166 3.93 -8.26 26.85
CA VAL A 166 4.57 -7.01 26.46
C VAL A 166 3.56 -5.89 26.62
N LEU A 167 3.95 -4.84 27.34
CA LEU A 167 3.14 -3.66 27.56
C LEU A 167 3.91 -2.39 27.16
N VAL A 168 3.17 -1.38 26.73
CA VAL A 168 3.67 -0.02 26.53
C VAL A 168 2.84 0.92 27.39
N ASP A 169 3.49 1.62 28.31
CA ASP A 169 2.85 2.48 29.33
C ASP A 169 1.73 1.77 30.12
N GLY A 170 1.90 0.47 30.39
CA GLY A 170 0.95 -0.36 31.11
C GLY A 170 -0.20 -0.91 30.25
N LYS A 171 -0.29 -0.55 28.97
CA LYS A 171 -1.24 -1.15 28.00
C LYS A 171 -0.59 -2.39 27.39
N GLN A 172 -1.20 -3.56 27.54
CA GLN A 172 -0.72 -4.80 26.91
C GLN A 172 -0.85 -4.69 25.38
N ILE A 173 0.24 -4.99 24.66
CA ILE A 173 0.31 -5.00 23.19
C ILE A 173 0.50 -6.41 22.60
N GLY A 174 0.77 -7.40 23.46
CA GLY A 174 0.87 -8.80 23.08
C GLY A 174 1.48 -9.67 24.18
N GLU A 175 1.63 -10.96 23.90
CA GLU A 175 2.19 -11.94 24.84
C GLU A 175 2.88 -13.09 24.10
N GLY A 176 3.66 -13.90 24.83
CA GLY A 176 4.45 -14.99 24.27
C GLY A 176 4.82 -16.06 25.29
N ASN A 177 5.07 -17.27 24.78
CA ASN A 177 5.60 -18.39 25.56
C ASN A 177 7.05 -18.66 25.16
N ALA A 178 7.98 -18.39 26.07
CA ALA A 178 9.42 -18.51 25.83
C ALA A 178 9.88 -19.96 25.75
N THR A 179 10.37 -20.36 24.57
CA THR A 179 10.97 -21.68 24.32
C THR A 179 12.36 -21.82 24.93
N THR A 180 12.89 -23.04 25.00
CA THR A 180 14.24 -23.30 25.53
C THR A 180 15.36 -22.64 24.72
N SER A 181 15.17 -22.45 23.42
CA SER A 181 16.07 -21.68 22.56
C SER A 181 15.62 -20.22 22.47
N ALA A 182 16.59 -19.31 22.51
CA ALA A 182 16.37 -17.89 22.27
C ALA A 182 15.82 -17.65 20.87
N LYS A 183 14.75 -16.85 20.79
CA LYS A 183 14.20 -16.34 19.55
C LYS A 183 13.58 -14.96 19.76
N ASP A 184 13.33 -14.28 18.66
CA ASP A 184 12.65 -12.98 18.63
C ASP A 184 11.12 -13.17 18.68
N TYR A 185 10.47 -12.38 19.50
CA TYR A 185 9.02 -12.21 19.56
C TYR A 185 8.73 -10.75 19.20
N THR A 186 7.97 -10.53 18.13
CA THR A 186 7.73 -9.20 17.56
C THR A 186 6.29 -8.76 17.82
N PHE A 187 6.14 -7.52 18.27
CA PHE A 187 4.89 -6.87 18.61
C PHE A 187 4.85 -5.48 17.98
N THR A 188 3.64 -4.95 17.78
CA THR A 188 3.43 -3.57 17.29
C THR A 188 2.61 -2.78 18.30
N THR A 189 2.83 -1.46 18.38
CA THR A 189 2.10 -0.55 19.27
C THR A 189 1.76 0.76 18.55
N ASP A 190 0.65 1.37 18.95
CA ASP A 190 0.18 2.69 18.55
C ASP A 190 0.65 3.77 19.55
N ALA A 191 1.88 3.65 20.06
CA ALA A 191 2.38 4.53 21.11
C ALA A 191 2.52 5.97 20.60
N ALA A 192 2.33 6.96 21.47
CA ALA A 192 2.33 8.35 21.04
C ALA A 192 3.72 8.80 20.54
N ASP A 193 3.82 8.95 19.22
CA ASP A 193 4.91 9.63 18.52
C ASP A 193 5.56 10.81 19.28
N LYS A 194 6.88 10.86 19.25
CA LYS A 194 7.75 11.90 19.85
C LYS A 194 7.56 12.04 21.37
N VAL A 195 7.06 11.00 22.04
CA VAL A 195 6.97 10.93 23.49
C VAL A 195 7.79 9.75 24.00
N ALA A 196 8.35 9.89 25.20
CA ALA A 196 9.05 8.80 25.86
C ALA A 196 8.03 7.81 26.43
N HIS A 197 8.27 6.52 26.24
CA HIS A 197 7.39 5.45 26.70
C HIS A 197 8.13 4.43 27.55
N LYS A 198 7.37 3.71 28.37
CA LYS A 198 7.85 2.54 29.11
C LYS A 198 7.49 1.28 28.35
N VAL A 199 8.50 0.55 27.86
CA VAL A 199 8.32 -0.78 27.27
C VAL A 199 8.57 -1.83 28.34
N GLN A 200 7.58 -2.69 28.58
CA GLN A 200 7.49 -3.52 29.78
C GLN A 200 7.32 -4.99 29.40
N ILE A 201 8.23 -5.85 29.86
CA ILE A 201 8.21 -7.29 29.61
C ILE A 201 7.88 -7.95 30.95
N GLN A 202 6.64 -8.40 31.08
CA GLN A 202 6.09 -8.94 32.31
C GLN A 202 6.10 -10.46 32.28
N TYR A 203 6.94 -11.08 33.11
CA TYR A 203 6.93 -12.52 33.37
C TYR A 203 5.90 -12.82 34.47
N ASP A 204 4.89 -13.62 34.17
CA ASP A 204 3.67 -13.72 34.99
C ASP A 204 3.29 -15.13 35.47
N ASN A 205 4.00 -16.16 35.01
CA ASN A 205 3.69 -17.55 35.33
C ASN A 205 4.81 -18.32 36.06
N ASP A 206 5.61 -17.66 36.89
CA ASP A 206 6.63 -18.30 37.70
C ASP A 206 6.09 -19.44 38.59
N ALA A 207 6.83 -20.56 38.62
CA ALA A 207 6.55 -21.67 39.52
C ALA A 207 7.74 -22.64 39.62
N VAL A 208 7.96 -23.18 40.82
CA VAL A 208 8.86 -24.32 41.05
C VAL A 208 8.04 -25.61 41.07
N ILE A 209 8.29 -26.52 40.11
CA ILE A 209 7.60 -27.81 39.99
C ILE A 209 8.63 -28.94 40.01
N ASN A 210 8.49 -29.87 40.95
CA ASN A 210 9.41 -31.01 41.13
C ASN A 210 10.90 -30.60 41.24
N GLY A 211 11.17 -29.46 41.86
CA GLY A 211 12.53 -28.91 42.03
C GLY A 211 13.09 -28.20 40.78
N GLN A 212 12.33 -28.15 39.68
CA GLN A 212 12.66 -27.34 38.50
C GLN A 212 11.96 -26.00 38.58
N ASP A 213 12.74 -24.93 38.45
CA ASP A 213 12.27 -23.55 38.48
C ASP A 213 11.92 -23.08 37.07
N ARG A 214 10.70 -22.58 36.88
CA ARG A 214 10.31 -21.94 35.62
C ARG A 214 10.94 -20.56 35.62
N SER A 215 11.67 -20.21 34.57
CA SER A 215 12.31 -18.90 34.51
C SER A 215 12.32 -18.35 33.10
N LEU A 216 12.27 -17.03 32.99
CA LEU A 216 12.44 -16.30 31.74
C LEU A 216 13.83 -15.68 31.68
N THR A 217 14.48 -15.76 30.53
CA THR A 217 15.68 -15.01 30.21
C THR A 217 15.39 -14.11 29.03
N VAL A 218 15.44 -12.79 29.25
CA VAL A 218 15.41 -11.80 28.17
C VAL A 218 16.86 -11.51 27.80
N ASN A 219 17.19 -11.57 26.51
CA ASN A 219 18.54 -11.30 26.01
C ASN A 219 18.69 -9.89 25.47
N LYS A 220 17.66 -9.38 24.80
CA LYS A 220 17.62 -8.06 24.16
C LYS A 220 16.16 -7.59 24.00
N ILE A 221 15.93 -6.30 24.20
CA ILE A 221 14.68 -5.62 23.82
C ILE A 221 15.03 -4.65 22.69
N THR A 222 14.23 -4.57 21.64
CA THR A 222 14.44 -3.62 20.54
C THR A 222 13.18 -2.80 20.34
N VAL A 223 13.30 -1.46 20.30
CA VAL A 223 12.22 -0.50 20.04
C VAL A 223 12.56 0.22 18.73
N ASN A 224 11.79 0.00 17.67
CA ASN A 224 12.04 0.59 16.34
C ASN A 224 13.51 0.48 15.87
N GLY A 225 14.10 -0.70 16.03
CA GLY A 225 15.50 -0.96 15.68
C GLY A 225 16.53 -0.51 16.74
N HIS A 226 16.16 0.30 17.72
CA HIS A 226 17.02 0.67 18.84
C HIS A 226 17.08 -0.45 19.89
N GLY A 227 18.27 -0.97 20.16
CA GLY A 227 18.46 -2.13 21.04
C GLY A 227 18.84 -1.76 22.47
N TYR A 228 18.16 -2.37 23.44
CA TYR A 228 18.45 -2.34 24.87
C TYR A 228 18.93 -3.71 25.34
N ASN A 229 20.07 -3.75 26.03
CA ASN A 229 20.41 -4.90 26.86
C ASN A 229 19.60 -4.82 28.16
N PRO A 230 19.11 -5.95 28.70
CA PRO A 230 18.39 -5.98 29.97
C PRO A 230 19.17 -5.44 31.17
N THR A 231 20.50 -5.27 31.04
CA THR A 231 21.40 -4.73 32.06
C THR A 231 21.78 -3.26 31.83
N ASP A 232 21.25 -2.62 30.78
CA ASP A 232 21.53 -1.21 30.52
C ASP A 232 20.91 -0.31 31.60
N SER A 233 21.50 0.87 31.82
CA SER A 233 21.03 1.81 32.85
C SER A 233 19.60 2.33 32.63
N ALA A 234 19.07 2.22 31.41
CA ALA A 234 17.69 2.58 31.08
C ALA A 234 16.67 1.49 31.50
N VAL A 235 17.15 0.30 31.88
CA VAL A 235 16.33 -0.86 32.21
C VAL A 235 16.32 -1.10 33.72
N SER A 236 15.13 -1.32 34.25
CA SER A 236 14.89 -1.70 35.65
C SER A 236 14.09 -2.99 35.71
N TYR A 237 14.14 -3.68 36.85
CA TYR A 237 13.36 -4.89 37.10
C TYR A 237 12.52 -4.70 38.35
N ASP A 238 11.19 -4.61 38.18
CA ASP A 238 10.23 -4.55 39.28
C ASP A 238 9.81 -5.97 39.65
N LYS A 239 10.19 -6.43 40.84
CA LYS A 239 9.96 -7.80 41.28
C LYS A 239 8.53 -7.96 41.80
N GLY A 240 7.82 -8.98 41.32
CA GLY A 240 6.44 -9.25 41.69
C GLY A 240 5.44 -8.41 40.89
N ALA A 241 4.56 -7.70 41.59
CA ALA A 241 3.59 -6.83 40.95
C ALA A 241 4.29 -5.59 40.37
N LEU A 242 3.85 -5.15 39.19
CA LEU A 242 4.29 -3.88 38.60
C LEU A 242 3.68 -2.71 39.38
N ASP A 243 4.28 -2.38 40.53
CA ASP A 243 3.79 -1.38 41.48
C ASP A 243 4.85 -0.36 41.93
N GLY A 244 6.09 -0.53 41.46
CA GLY A 244 7.21 0.37 41.70
C GLY A 244 7.84 0.26 43.09
N LYS A 245 7.52 -0.77 43.88
CA LYS A 245 8.06 -0.91 45.25
C LYS A 245 9.38 -1.67 45.31
N ASP A 246 9.49 -2.79 44.60
CA ASP A 246 10.64 -3.70 44.67
C ASP A 246 11.51 -3.63 43.40
N VAL A 247 11.81 -2.40 42.99
CA VAL A 247 12.55 -2.08 41.78
C VAL A 247 14.06 -2.21 42.01
N VAL A 248 14.71 -3.05 41.21
CA VAL A 248 16.17 -3.20 41.15
C VAL A 248 16.70 -2.82 39.76
N ALA A 249 18.02 -2.75 39.61
CA ALA A 249 18.64 -2.59 38.30
C ALA A 249 18.27 -3.76 37.37
N GLY A 250 18.11 -3.47 36.07
CA GLY A 250 17.76 -4.47 35.08
C GLY A 250 18.73 -5.65 35.06
N GLN A 251 18.20 -6.83 34.74
CA GLN A 251 18.94 -8.09 34.69
C GLN A 251 18.35 -9.00 33.60
N LYS A 252 19.16 -9.93 33.08
CA LYS A 252 18.71 -10.86 32.03
C LYS A 252 17.76 -11.94 32.55
N GLY A 253 18.08 -12.53 33.71
CA GLY A 253 17.32 -13.61 34.31
C GLY A 253 16.16 -13.08 35.14
N MET A 254 14.95 -13.57 34.89
CA MET A 254 13.75 -13.33 35.68
C MET A 254 13.35 -14.67 36.30
N TRP A 255 13.85 -14.91 37.53
CA TRP A 255 13.62 -16.15 38.31
C TRP A 255 12.34 -16.13 39.15
N TRP A 256 11.63 -15.01 39.13
CA TRP A 256 10.36 -14.82 39.82
C TRP A 256 9.45 -14.00 38.92
N ASN A 257 8.14 -14.03 39.18
CA ASN A 257 7.23 -13.07 38.55
C ASN A 257 7.74 -11.64 38.74
N GLY A 258 7.60 -10.82 37.71
CA GLY A 258 8.09 -9.46 37.70
C GLY A 258 8.10 -8.84 36.31
N THR A 259 8.49 -7.58 36.24
CA THR A 259 8.46 -6.81 34.98
C THR A 259 9.79 -6.12 34.72
N LEU A 260 10.44 -6.47 33.60
CA LEU A 260 11.54 -5.67 33.07
C LEU A 260 10.96 -4.42 32.41
N VAL A 261 11.41 -3.23 32.82
CA VAL A 261 10.91 -1.94 32.35
C VAL A 261 12.05 -1.20 31.68
N VAL A 262 11.92 -0.98 30.37
CA VAL A 262 12.79 -0.11 29.57
C VAL A 262 12.18 1.28 29.55
N ASN A 263 12.92 2.28 30.05
CA ASN A 263 12.55 3.69 29.88
C ASN A 263 13.10 4.19 28.53
N ALA A 264 12.31 4.00 27.47
CA ALA A 264 12.72 4.35 26.11
C ALA A 264 12.42 5.85 25.83
N PRO A 265 13.40 6.63 25.34
CA PRO A 265 13.24 8.05 25.09
C PRO A 265 12.35 8.32 23.88
N ALA A 266 11.86 9.56 23.77
CA ALA A 266 11.05 10.02 22.65
C ALA A 266 11.71 9.84 21.27
N SER A 267 13.03 9.71 21.20
CA SER A 267 13.75 9.44 19.95
C SER A 267 13.51 8.04 19.40
N ASP A 268 13.09 7.10 20.25
CA ASP A 268 12.82 5.71 19.86
C ASP A 268 11.41 5.54 19.30
N PHE A 269 10.55 6.53 19.52
CA PHE A 269 9.20 6.65 19.00
C PHE A 269 9.17 7.90 18.10
N PRO A 270 9.86 7.89 16.94
CA PRO A 270 9.82 9.03 16.04
C PRO A 270 8.36 9.30 15.66
N ALA A 271 8.04 10.51 15.21
CA ALA A 271 6.75 10.65 14.55
C ALA A 271 6.71 9.70 13.39
N GLY A 272 5.68 8.86 13.33
CA GLY A 272 5.34 8.14 12.14
C GLY A 272 5.45 9.13 11.00
N THR A 273 6.27 8.79 10.01
CA THR A 273 6.02 9.35 8.70
C THR A 273 4.61 8.89 8.38
N THR A 274 3.61 9.75 8.60
CA THR A 274 2.27 9.57 8.02
C THR A 274 2.51 9.73 6.53
N THR A 275 3.04 8.68 5.92
CA THR A 275 3.12 8.53 4.50
C THR A 275 1.71 8.15 4.10
N THR A 276 0.82 9.14 4.09
CA THR A 276 -0.51 8.94 3.54
C THR A 276 -0.32 8.36 2.15
N PRO A 277 -1.03 7.27 1.79
CA PRO A 277 -0.86 6.68 0.49
C PRO A 277 -1.28 7.70 -0.54
N THR A 278 -0.34 8.13 -1.38
CA THR A 278 -0.60 9.12 -2.42
C THR A 278 -0.59 8.46 -3.78
N THR A 279 -1.25 9.13 -4.72
CA THR A 279 -1.02 8.93 -6.16
C THR A 279 0.48 8.91 -6.45
N PRO A 280 0.95 8.06 -7.38
CA PRO A 280 2.36 7.70 -7.51
C PRO A 280 3.31 8.89 -7.54
N THR A 281 4.32 8.88 -6.67
CA THR A 281 5.46 9.79 -6.79
C THR A 281 6.37 9.30 -7.91
N THR A 282 6.94 10.23 -8.68
CA THR A 282 8.07 9.93 -9.57
C THR A 282 9.13 9.15 -8.78
N PRO A 283 9.73 8.09 -9.35
CA PRO A 283 10.75 7.33 -8.64
C PRO A 283 11.89 8.24 -8.19
N THR A 284 12.45 7.96 -7.03
CA THR A 284 13.55 8.77 -6.47
C THR A 284 14.77 8.73 -7.40
N GLU A 285 15.38 9.90 -7.62
CA GLU A 285 16.43 10.10 -8.63
C GLU A 285 17.84 9.92 -8.02
N PRO A 286 18.66 8.98 -8.53
CA PRO A 286 20.00 8.76 -8.00
C PRO A 286 20.91 9.97 -8.30
N THR A 287 21.52 10.54 -7.26
CA THR A 287 22.47 11.66 -7.42
C THR A 287 23.91 11.17 -7.25
N PRO A 288 24.89 11.65 -8.05
CA PRO A 288 26.31 11.34 -7.86
C PRO A 288 26.83 11.71 -6.47
N THR A 289 27.32 10.71 -5.73
CA THR A 289 27.85 10.87 -4.36
C THR A 289 29.35 10.61 -4.23
N GLY A 290 30.01 10.06 -5.26
CA GLY A 290 31.42 9.67 -5.20
C GLY A 290 32.06 9.43 -6.57
N PRO A 291 33.28 8.87 -6.60
CA PRO A 291 33.94 8.44 -7.83
C PRO A 291 33.05 7.47 -8.62
N ALA A 292 32.86 7.76 -9.90
CA ALA A 292 31.99 6.97 -10.77
C ALA A 292 32.50 6.98 -12.20
N PHE A 293 32.08 5.97 -12.96
CA PHE A 293 32.09 6.04 -14.41
C PHE A 293 30.75 6.60 -14.93
N TYR A 294 30.78 7.16 -16.13
CA TYR A 294 29.62 7.75 -16.78
C TYR A 294 29.42 7.15 -18.16
N VAL A 295 28.17 6.89 -18.52
CA VAL A 295 27.75 6.47 -19.87
C VAL A 295 26.83 7.54 -20.44
N ALA A 296 27.08 7.95 -21.69
CA ALA A 296 26.26 8.94 -22.37
C ALA A 296 26.16 8.67 -23.88
N THR A 297 25.07 9.10 -24.51
CA THR A 297 24.86 8.97 -25.96
C THR A 297 25.87 9.77 -26.81
N ASN A 298 26.49 10.80 -26.23
CA ASN A 298 27.59 11.56 -26.82
C ASN A 298 28.99 11.09 -26.35
N GLY A 299 29.07 9.94 -25.69
CA GLY A 299 30.29 9.34 -25.15
C GLY A 299 31.17 8.65 -26.21
N LYS A 300 32.36 8.20 -25.79
CA LYS A 300 33.24 7.34 -26.58
C LYS A 300 33.90 6.29 -25.68
N ASP A 301 33.88 5.02 -26.09
CA ASP A 301 34.50 3.93 -25.32
C ASP A 301 36.04 3.98 -25.27
N SER A 302 36.65 4.90 -26.03
CA SER A 302 38.07 5.23 -25.96
C SER A 302 38.43 6.26 -24.87
N TRP A 303 37.44 6.92 -24.26
CA TRP A 303 37.66 7.90 -23.20
C TRP A 303 37.85 7.22 -21.84
N SER A 304 38.16 8.01 -20.80
CA SER A 304 38.35 7.50 -19.44
C SER A 304 37.05 7.09 -18.76
N GLY A 305 35.92 7.66 -19.19
CA GLY A 305 34.61 7.47 -18.57
C GLY A 305 34.43 8.19 -17.23
N LYS A 306 35.44 8.90 -16.72
CA LYS A 306 35.41 9.54 -15.38
C LYS A 306 34.77 10.93 -15.38
N LEU A 307 34.40 11.46 -16.54
CA LEU A 307 33.74 12.74 -16.70
C LEU A 307 32.28 12.54 -17.11
N SER A 308 31.35 13.25 -16.46
CA SER A 308 29.92 13.15 -16.77
C SER A 308 29.53 13.75 -18.12
N ALA A 309 30.41 14.57 -18.72
CA ALA A 309 30.25 15.17 -20.03
C ALA A 309 31.61 15.24 -20.76
N PRO A 310 31.63 15.31 -22.09
CA PRO A 310 32.86 15.53 -22.85
C PRO A 310 33.60 16.79 -22.37
N ASN A 311 34.92 16.73 -22.27
CA ASN A 311 35.73 17.92 -22.02
C ASN A 311 35.75 18.84 -23.26
N ALA A 312 36.13 20.11 -23.07
CA ALA A 312 36.08 21.13 -24.13
C ALA A 312 36.88 20.74 -25.39
N ASP A 313 37.98 20.01 -25.21
CA ASP A 313 38.85 19.57 -26.32
C ASP A 313 38.36 18.28 -27.00
N GLY A 314 37.31 17.63 -26.49
CA GLY A 314 36.77 16.37 -27.01
C GLY A 314 37.73 15.18 -26.90
N THR A 315 38.68 15.25 -25.98
CA THR A 315 39.73 14.26 -25.74
C THR A 315 39.39 13.28 -24.63
N ASP A 316 38.44 13.64 -23.75
CA ASP A 316 37.94 12.78 -22.67
C ASP A 316 36.46 13.06 -22.38
N GLY A 317 35.78 12.15 -21.68
CA GLY A 317 34.34 12.22 -21.45
C GLY A 317 33.75 10.90 -20.94
N PRO A 318 32.42 10.75 -21.00
CA PRO A 318 31.72 9.50 -20.65
C PRO A 318 31.96 8.39 -21.68
N PHE A 319 31.83 7.13 -21.26
CA PHE A 319 31.77 5.99 -22.19
C PHE A 319 30.53 6.06 -23.08
N ALA A 320 30.59 5.39 -24.24
CA ALA A 320 29.43 5.25 -25.12
C ALA A 320 28.56 4.04 -24.76
N SER A 321 29.10 3.04 -24.04
CA SER A 321 28.41 1.79 -23.75
C SER A 321 28.53 1.32 -22.29
N LEU A 322 27.47 0.67 -21.81
CA LEU A 322 27.44 0.01 -20.49
C LEU A 322 28.48 -1.12 -20.38
N THR A 323 28.70 -1.88 -21.46
CA THR A 323 29.72 -2.95 -21.50
C THR A 323 31.12 -2.40 -21.24
N LYS A 324 31.43 -1.20 -21.76
CA LYS A 324 32.71 -0.55 -21.48
C LYS A 324 32.81 -0.11 -20.03
N ALA A 325 31.73 0.45 -19.47
CA ALA A 325 31.67 0.84 -18.06
C ALA A 325 31.87 -0.36 -17.11
N GLN A 326 31.20 -1.49 -17.37
CA GLN A 326 31.43 -2.74 -16.65
C GLN A 326 32.90 -3.16 -16.69
N SER A 327 33.50 -3.17 -17.89
CA SER A 327 34.92 -3.53 -18.05
C SER A 327 35.86 -2.58 -17.28
N ALA A 328 35.48 -1.30 -17.16
CA ALA A 328 36.23 -0.31 -16.41
C ALA A 328 36.10 -0.52 -14.89
N MET A 329 34.90 -0.81 -14.36
CA MET A 329 34.69 -1.15 -12.95
C MET A 329 35.46 -2.43 -12.57
N ARG A 330 35.47 -3.45 -13.43
CA ARG A 330 36.29 -4.66 -13.23
C ARG A 330 37.80 -4.38 -13.17
N ALA A 331 38.26 -3.34 -13.87
CA ALA A 331 39.67 -2.97 -13.92
C ALA A 331 40.10 -2.00 -12.81
N ASP A 332 39.16 -1.26 -12.22
CA ASP A 332 39.40 -0.26 -11.18
C ASP A 332 38.49 -0.54 -9.98
N SER A 333 38.98 -1.34 -9.02
CA SER A 333 38.22 -1.74 -7.83
C SER A 333 37.92 -0.58 -6.86
N THR A 334 38.34 0.65 -7.17
CA THR A 334 38.01 1.85 -6.37
C THR A 334 36.74 2.54 -6.85
N ILE A 335 36.18 2.12 -7.99
CA ILE A 335 34.95 2.66 -8.58
C ILE A 335 33.99 1.50 -8.84
N ASP A 336 32.92 1.44 -8.05
CA ASP A 336 31.85 0.43 -8.15
C ASP A 336 30.57 0.97 -8.80
N THR A 337 30.53 2.27 -9.12
CA THR A 337 29.32 2.95 -9.57
C THR A 337 29.45 3.46 -11.00
N THR A 338 28.42 3.22 -11.81
CA THR A 338 28.24 3.80 -13.13
C THR A 338 26.95 4.61 -13.17
N TYR A 339 27.03 5.89 -13.56
CA TYR A 339 25.87 6.72 -13.85
C TYR A 339 25.58 6.78 -15.35
N VAL A 340 24.32 6.56 -15.72
CA VAL A 340 23.83 6.60 -17.10
C VAL A 340 23.11 7.93 -17.34
N ARG A 341 23.65 8.74 -18.24
CA ARG A 341 23.06 10.02 -18.66
C ARG A 341 21.78 9.79 -19.46
N GLY A 342 20.97 10.83 -19.58
CA GLY A 342 19.74 10.80 -20.36
C GLY A 342 19.96 10.48 -21.84
N GLY A 343 19.04 9.73 -22.42
CA GLY A 343 19.03 9.35 -23.82
C GLY A 343 18.67 7.87 -24.04
N ASP A 344 18.62 7.50 -25.31
CA ASP A 344 18.20 6.18 -25.78
C ASP A 344 19.41 5.26 -25.98
N TYR A 345 19.39 4.09 -25.35
CA TYR A 345 20.44 3.08 -25.37
C TYR A 345 19.91 1.75 -25.90
N THR A 346 20.24 1.44 -27.14
CA THR A 346 20.01 0.10 -27.71
C THR A 346 21.21 -0.79 -27.42
N LEU A 347 21.01 -1.81 -26.59
CA LEU A 347 22.07 -2.76 -26.26
C LEU A 347 22.42 -3.62 -27.49
N LYS A 348 23.69 -3.65 -27.87
CA LYS A 348 24.19 -4.53 -28.95
C LYS A 348 24.17 -6.01 -28.56
N SER A 349 24.24 -6.28 -27.27
CA SER A 349 24.18 -7.59 -26.64
C SER A 349 23.71 -7.42 -25.20
N VAL A 350 23.20 -8.49 -24.59
CA VAL A 350 22.83 -8.51 -23.16
C VAL A 350 24.00 -8.04 -22.30
N LEU A 351 23.75 -7.18 -21.31
CA LEU A 351 24.72 -6.86 -20.28
C LEU A 351 24.63 -7.92 -19.17
N TRP A 352 25.54 -8.89 -19.17
CA TRP A 352 25.61 -9.91 -18.12
C TRP A 352 26.58 -9.50 -17.02
N LEU A 353 26.08 -9.38 -15.80
CA LEU A 353 26.85 -9.17 -14.58
C LEU A 353 27.13 -10.51 -13.91
N ASP A 354 28.39 -10.83 -13.66
CA ASP A 354 28.83 -12.07 -13.04
C ASP A 354 29.46 -11.83 -11.66
N GLY A 355 30.06 -12.87 -11.06
CA GLY A 355 30.68 -12.77 -9.74
C GLY A 355 31.72 -11.65 -9.60
N GLN A 356 32.38 -11.23 -10.69
CA GLN A 356 33.33 -10.12 -10.70
C GLN A 356 32.67 -8.74 -10.54
N ASP A 357 31.37 -8.65 -10.83
CA ASP A 357 30.59 -7.42 -10.73
C ASP A 357 29.87 -7.32 -9.37
N SER A 358 30.28 -8.10 -8.38
CA SER A 358 29.64 -8.02 -7.06
C SER A 358 29.92 -6.67 -6.38
N GLY A 359 28.88 -6.05 -5.82
CA GLY A 359 28.95 -4.75 -5.17
C GLY A 359 28.76 -3.55 -6.10
N VAL A 360 28.59 -3.76 -7.41
CA VAL A 360 28.46 -2.64 -8.36
C VAL A 360 27.07 -2.01 -8.35
N THR A 361 27.02 -0.73 -8.70
CA THR A 361 25.80 0.06 -8.90
C THR A 361 25.73 0.59 -10.33
N ILE A 362 24.61 0.37 -11.01
CA ILE A 362 24.28 1.00 -12.29
C ILE A 362 23.05 1.88 -12.07
N ALA A 363 23.23 3.20 -12.15
CA ALA A 363 22.24 4.17 -11.75
C ALA A 363 21.92 5.18 -12.87
N GLY A 364 20.67 5.66 -12.95
CA GLY A 364 20.34 6.87 -13.72
C GLY A 364 21.05 8.12 -13.17
N TYR A 365 21.34 9.11 -14.01
CA TYR A 365 22.02 10.35 -13.59
C TYR A 365 21.01 11.45 -13.21
N GLY A 366 20.74 11.62 -11.92
CA GLY A 366 19.79 12.62 -11.42
C GLY A 366 18.42 12.48 -12.07
N SER A 367 17.87 13.60 -12.52
CA SER A 367 16.56 13.65 -13.20
C SER A 367 16.58 13.27 -14.68
N GLU A 368 17.72 12.81 -15.20
CA GLU A 368 17.84 12.46 -16.60
C GLU A 368 17.23 11.09 -16.88
N LYS A 369 16.53 10.97 -18.01
CA LYS A 369 15.89 9.71 -18.42
C LYS A 369 16.83 8.87 -19.27
N ALA A 370 17.52 7.92 -18.65
CA ALA A 370 18.29 6.89 -19.35
C ALA A 370 17.36 5.75 -19.79
N VAL A 371 17.08 5.64 -21.09
CA VAL A 371 16.14 4.67 -21.66
C VAL A 371 16.90 3.51 -22.28
N ILE A 372 16.76 2.32 -21.71
CA ILE A 372 17.32 1.07 -22.21
C ILE A 372 16.28 0.37 -23.08
N HIS A 373 16.59 0.19 -24.36
CA HIS A 373 15.70 -0.48 -25.31
C HIS A 373 15.96 -1.99 -25.33
N GLY A 374 14.91 -2.77 -25.04
CA GLY A 374 14.90 -4.21 -25.21
C GLY A 374 15.13 -4.59 -26.68
N GLY A 375 16.09 -5.48 -26.93
CA GLY A 375 16.40 -5.92 -28.29
C GLY A 375 15.30 -6.78 -28.90
N SER A 376 15.06 -6.65 -30.21
CA SER A 376 14.07 -7.45 -30.95
C SER A 376 14.36 -8.96 -31.01
N GLN A 377 15.55 -9.38 -30.56
CA GLN A 377 16.01 -10.77 -30.53
C GLN A 377 16.55 -11.18 -29.13
N ALA A 378 16.62 -10.25 -28.19
CA ALA A 378 17.20 -10.49 -26.87
C ALA A 378 16.10 -10.83 -25.86
N SER A 379 16.24 -11.97 -25.19
CA SER A 379 15.34 -12.36 -24.10
C SER A 379 15.67 -11.68 -22.78
N VAL A 380 16.77 -10.91 -22.69
CA VAL A 380 17.22 -10.23 -21.46
C VAL A 380 17.88 -8.90 -21.83
N SER A 381 17.58 -7.80 -21.11
CA SER A 381 18.35 -6.55 -21.25
C SER A 381 19.57 -6.54 -20.32
N ILE A 382 19.35 -6.71 -19.01
CA ILE A 382 20.41 -6.87 -18.01
C ILE A 382 20.26 -8.22 -17.30
N GLY A 383 21.30 -9.05 -17.37
CA GLY A 383 21.35 -10.38 -16.74
C GLY A 383 22.29 -10.38 -15.53
N LEU A 384 21.96 -11.13 -14.48
CA LEU A 384 22.81 -11.27 -13.29
C LEU A 384 23.02 -12.74 -12.94
N GLY A 385 24.28 -13.19 -12.90
CA GLY A 385 24.67 -14.61 -12.85
C GLY A 385 25.87 -14.85 -11.98
N GLY A 386 25.66 -15.18 -10.70
CA GLY A 386 26.73 -15.30 -9.71
C GLY A 386 27.13 -13.98 -9.05
N ALA A 387 26.63 -12.84 -9.53
CA ALA A 387 26.87 -11.52 -8.93
C ALA A 387 26.16 -11.39 -7.58
N LYS A 388 26.74 -10.62 -6.65
CA LYS A 388 26.15 -10.35 -5.34
C LYS A 388 26.11 -8.86 -5.03
N ASN A 389 25.11 -8.41 -4.27
CA ASN A 389 25.03 -7.03 -3.80
C ASN A 389 25.08 -5.99 -4.94
N VAL A 390 24.41 -6.29 -6.06
CA VAL A 390 24.34 -5.38 -7.21
C VAL A 390 23.10 -4.51 -7.09
N THR A 391 23.26 -3.22 -7.39
CA THR A 391 22.16 -2.27 -7.49
C THR A 391 21.94 -1.85 -8.94
N ILE A 392 20.69 -1.91 -9.41
CA ILE A 392 20.23 -1.30 -10.66
C ILE A 392 19.12 -0.33 -10.31
N GLU A 393 19.35 0.96 -10.52
CA GLU A 393 18.41 1.99 -10.07
C GLU A 393 18.19 3.17 -11.03
N GLY A 394 16.99 3.75 -11.00
CA GLY A 394 16.68 4.97 -11.75
C GLY A 394 16.76 4.83 -13.28
N LEU A 395 16.71 3.61 -13.82
CA LEU A 395 16.72 3.38 -15.26
C LEU A 395 15.30 3.26 -15.82
N ASN A 396 15.15 3.58 -17.11
CA ASN A 396 13.91 3.40 -17.85
C ASN A 396 14.11 2.24 -18.84
N PHE A 397 13.16 1.32 -18.93
CA PHE A 397 13.19 0.16 -19.81
C PHE A 397 11.97 0.18 -20.72
N THR A 398 12.18 0.05 -22.03
CA THR A 398 11.11 0.02 -23.04
C THR A 398 11.45 -0.93 -24.18
N ASP A 399 10.46 -1.23 -25.03
CA ASP A 399 10.55 -2.13 -26.18
C ASP A 399 10.85 -3.59 -25.80
N GLY A 400 11.33 -4.40 -26.74
CA GLY A 400 11.59 -5.83 -26.52
C GLY A 400 10.46 -6.74 -26.98
N VAL A 401 10.49 -7.98 -26.52
CA VAL A 401 9.61 -9.08 -26.97
C VAL A 401 8.81 -9.64 -25.79
N SER A 402 7.64 -10.20 -26.07
CA SER A 402 6.69 -10.67 -25.02
C SER A 402 7.25 -11.77 -24.13
N SER A 403 8.23 -12.55 -24.60
CA SER A 403 8.91 -13.60 -23.80
C SER A 403 10.22 -13.14 -23.17
N GLY A 404 10.60 -11.86 -23.33
CA GLY A 404 11.84 -11.32 -22.81
C GLY A 404 11.69 -10.74 -21.40
N HIS A 405 12.79 -10.63 -20.68
CA HIS A 405 12.93 -10.02 -19.37
C HIS A 405 13.72 -8.72 -19.50
N TYR A 406 13.31 -7.63 -18.86
CA TYR A 406 14.21 -6.47 -18.80
C TYR A 406 15.37 -6.73 -17.85
N VAL A 407 15.08 -7.31 -16.69
CA VAL A 407 16.09 -7.78 -15.76
C VAL A 407 15.85 -9.23 -15.41
N TYR A 408 16.88 -10.06 -15.56
CA TYR A 408 16.84 -11.49 -15.21
C TYR A 408 18.04 -11.85 -14.34
N ALA A 409 17.77 -12.19 -13.08
CA ALA A 409 18.77 -12.67 -12.15
C ALA A 409 18.60 -14.18 -11.90
N ASP A 410 19.69 -14.93 -12.05
CA ASP A 410 19.75 -16.35 -11.77
C ASP A 410 21.05 -16.70 -11.04
N ASN A 411 20.94 -17.43 -9.92
CA ASN A 411 22.10 -17.82 -9.09
C ASN A 411 22.93 -16.60 -8.61
N ALA A 412 22.26 -15.55 -8.15
CA ALA A 412 22.84 -14.33 -7.59
C ALA A 412 22.41 -14.14 -6.12
N ALA A 413 22.71 -13.01 -5.47
CA ALA A 413 22.16 -12.72 -4.13
C ALA A 413 22.28 -11.24 -3.74
N GLY A 414 21.42 -10.77 -2.83
CA GLY A 414 21.56 -9.42 -2.25
C GLY A 414 21.28 -8.30 -3.24
N LEU A 415 20.51 -8.56 -4.29
CA LEU A 415 20.28 -7.63 -5.39
C LEU A 415 19.33 -6.51 -4.99
N THR A 416 19.51 -5.31 -5.54
CA THR A 416 18.55 -4.20 -5.38
C THR A 416 18.16 -3.65 -6.75
N PHE A 417 16.88 -3.72 -7.07
CA PHE A 417 16.29 -3.09 -8.22
C PHE A 417 15.37 -1.98 -7.72
N ALA A 418 15.85 -0.74 -7.80
CA ALA A 418 15.21 0.39 -7.15
C ALA A 418 14.79 1.48 -8.14
N ASN A 419 13.60 2.05 -7.99
CA ASN A 419 13.24 3.30 -8.68
C ASN A 419 13.32 3.23 -10.22
N ASN A 420 13.17 2.04 -10.81
CA ASN A 420 13.19 1.88 -12.26
C ASN A 420 11.80 2.08 -12.85
N VAL A 421 11.74 2.45 -14.12
CA VAL A 421 10.50 2.51 -14.91
C VAL A 421 10.56 1.44 -15.98
N VAL A 422 9.53 0.62 -16.10
CA VAL A 422 9.43 -0.45 -17.09
C VAL A 422 8.12 -0.28 -17.86
N THR A 423 8.19 -0.19 -19.19
CA THR A 423 7.00 -0.05 -20.03
C THR A 423 7.01 -1.03 -21.19
N GLY A 424 5.93 -1.81 -21.36
CA GLY A 424 5.84 -2.77 -22.48
C GLY A 424 6.72 -4.02 -22.30
N GLY A 425 7.12 -4.63 -23.42
CA GLY A 425 8.02 -5.78 -23.43
C GLY A 425 7.36 -7.10 -23.01
N GLY A 426 8.08 -7.90 -22.22
CA GLY A 426 7.63 -9.17 -21.64
C GLY A 426 7.56 -9.09 -20.12
N TYR A 427 8.40 -9.86 -19.43
CA TYR A 427 8.61 -9.78 -17.99
C TYR A 427 9.35 -8.49 -17.62
N GLY A 428 8.96 -7.87 -16.50
CA GLY A 428 9.70 -6.76 -15.91
C GLY A 428 11.00 -7.23 -15.28
N ILE A 429 10.94 -7.54 -13.98
CA ILE A 429 12.08 -7.99 -13.17
C ILE A 429 11.83 -9.43 -12.71
N THR A 430 12.74 -10.32 -13.05
CA THR A 430 12.71 -11.72 -12.62
C THR A 430 13.91 -12.05 -11.75
N VAL A 431 13.65 -12.62 -10.58
CA VAL A 431 14.66 -13.14 -9.64
C VAL A 431 14.45 -14.63 -9.43
N GLN A 432 15.46 -15.42 -9.78
CA GLN A 432 15.46 -16.87 -9.69
C GLN A 432 16.74 -17.33 -8.98
N ASN A 433 16.67 -18.31 -8.08
CA ASN A 433 17.82 -18.78 -7.29
C ASN A 433 18.63 -17.62 -6.66
N SER A 434 17.96 -16.51 -6.33
CA SER A 434 18.61 -15.23 -6.02
C SER A 434 18.07 -14.63 -4.73
N ALA A 435 18.50 -15.21 -3.61
CA ALA A 435 18.01 -14.86 -2.27
C ALA A 435 18.40 -13.44 -1.83
N ASN A 436 17.61 -12.90 -0.89
CA ASN A 436 17.81 -11.58 -0.27
C ASN A 436 17.77 -10.43 -1.28
N SER A 437 16.97 -10.55 -2.34
CA SER A 437 16.80 -9.52 -3.36
C SER A 437 15.74 -8.49 -2.96
N LYS A 438 15.82 -7.29 -3.53
CA LYS A 438 14.88 -6.20 -3.31
C LYS A 438 14.40 -5.67 -4.65
N VAL A 439 13.08 -5.59 -4.84
CA VAL A 439 12.42 -4.93 -5.97
C VAL A 439 11.59 -3.81 -5.36
N VAL A 440 12.13 -2.59 -5.33
CA VAL A 440 11.59 -1.50 -4.52
C VAL A 440 11.36 -0.20 -5.30
N GLY A 441 10.23 0.49 -5.09
CA GLY A 441 10.01 1.82 -5.68
C GLY A 441 9.88 1.86 -7.20
N ASN A 442 9.72 0.71 -7.87
CA ASN A 442 9.69 0.66 -9.34
C ASN A 442 8.29 0.96 -9.88
N GLN A 443 8.22 1.44 -11.12
CA GLN A 443 6.99 1.63 -11.86
C GLN A 443 6.96 0.70 -13.06
N PHE A 444 5.88 -0.07 -13.19
CA PHE A 444 5.64 -0.97 -14.31
C PHE A 444 4.32 -0.57 -14.98
N ASP A 445 4.34 -0.46 -16.30
CA ASP A 445 3.12 -0.25 -17.08
C ASP A 445 3.12 -1.15 -18.32
N ARG A 446 2.04 -1.90 -18.52
CA ARG A 446 1.83 -2.72 -19.73
C ARG A 446 2.92 -3.76 -19.97
N THR A 447 3.49 -4.34 -18.91
CA THR A 447 4.39 -5.48 -19.06
C THR A 447 3.67 -6.61 -19.79
N GLY A 448 4.37 -7.30 -20.69
CA GLY A 448 3.77 -8.38 -21.47
C GLY A 448 3.39 -9.59 -20.61
N ALA A 449 4.13 -9.83 -19.53
CA ALA A 449 3.92 -10.88 -18.52
C ALA A 449 4.04 -10.25 -17.11
N GLU A 450 4.45 -11.03 -16.11
CA GLU A 450 4.65 -10.58 -14.73
C GLU A 450 5.55 -9.32 -14.71
N ALA A 451 5.08 -8.28 -14.00
CA ALA A 451 5.92 -7.13 -13.70
C ALA A 451 7.07 -7.54 -12.76
N VAL A 452 6.77 -8.37 -11.76
CA VAL A 452 7.75 -8.92 -10.82
C VAL A 452 7.53 -10.43 -10.67
N PHE A 453 8.55 -11.22 -11.00
CA PHE A 453 8.51 -12.67 -10.85
C PHE A 453 9.63 -13.16 -9.92
N VAL A 454 9.24 -13.61 -8.73
CA VAL A 454 10.14 -14.25 -7.75
C VAL A 454 9.99 -15.76 -7.87
N LYS A 455 11.00 -16.39 -8.48
CA LYS A 455 11.05 -17.82 -8.78
C LYS A 455 11.87 -18.58 -7.75
N ALA A 456 11.81 -19.91 -7.87
CA ALA A 456 12.34 -20.85 -6.90
C ALA A 456 13.77 -20.51 -6.42
N GLY A 457 14.01 -20.67 -5.12
CA GLY A 457 15.31 -20.42 -4.49
C GLY A 457 15.65 -18.94 -4.22
N SER A 458 14.70 -18.02 -4.38
CA SER A 458 14.88 -16.58 -4.16
C SER A 458 14.29 -16.12 -2.82
N ASN A 459 14.63 -16.87 -1.76
CA ASN A 459 14.10 -16.65 -0.41
C ASN A 459 14.43 -15.25 0.14
N ALA A 460 13.61 -14.77 1.06
CA ALA A 460 13.79 -13.47 1.72
C ALA A 460 13.81 -12.27 0.75
N THR A 461 13.20 -12.42 -0.42
CA THR A 461 13.02 -11.30 -1.36
C THR A 461 11.99 -10.32 -0.81
N VAL A 462 12.25 -9.03 -0.98
CA VAL A 462 11.32 -7.94 -0.64
C VAL A 462 10.85 -7.28 -1.93
N VAL A 463 9.55 -7.27 -2.15
CA VAL A 463 8.87 -6.56 -3.23
C VAL A 463 8.05 -5.45 -2.58
N SER A 464 8.53 -4.21 -2.63
CA SER A 464 7.89 -3.11 -1.88
C SER A 464 7.75 -1.83 -2.67
N ASP A 465 6.70 -1.05 -2.40
CA ASP A 465 6.57 0.32 -2.92
C ASP A 465 6.56 0.38 -4.46
N ASN A 466 6.15 -0.70 -5.14
CA ASN A 466 6.08 -0.71 -6.60
C ASN A 466 4.68 -0.32 -7.07
N LEU A 467 4.63 0.53 -8.10
CA LEU A 467 3.41 0.78 -8.86
C LEU A 467 3.38 -0.15 -10.07
N ILE A 468 2.31 -0.90 -10.23
CA ILE A 468 2.11 -1.80 -11.37
C ILE A 468 0.76 -1.48 -11.99
N LYS A 469 0.75 -1.10 -13.28
CA LYS A 469 -0.47 -0.85 -14.05
C LYS A 469 -0.51 -1.74 -15.29
N HIS A 470 -1.67 -2.28 -15.60
CA HIS A 470 -1.88 -3.12 -16.78
C HIS A 470 -0.83 -4.24 -16.96
N PRO A 471 -0.45 -5.00 -15.91
CA PRO A 471 0.50 -6.08 -16.09
C PRO A 471 -0.10 -7.18 -16.99
N ASN A 472 0.73 -8.11 -17.46
CA ASN A 472 0.25 -9.27 -18.21
C ASN A 472 -0.53 -8.85 -19.50
N ALA A 473 -0.10 -7.76 -20.14
CA ALA A 473 -0.79 -7.16 -21.29
C ALA A 473 -0.75 -8.02 -22.56
N ALA A 474 0.22 -8.95 -22.66
CA ALA A 474 0.38 -9.86 -23.79
C ALA A 474 -0.01 -11.30 -23.40
N ASP A 475 0.62 -11.83 -22.36
CA ASP A 475 0.24 -13.08 -21.70
C ASP A 475 -0.78 -12.75 -20.62
N ARG A 476 -2.06 -12.97 -20.90
CA ARG A 476 -3.19 -12.55 -20.07
C ARG A 476 -3.39 -13.42 -18.81
N GLY A 477 -2.55 -14.43 -18.60
CA GLY A 477 -2.59 -15.30 -17.43
C GLY A 477 -1.70 -14.84 -16.28
N ASP A 478 -1.73 -15.61 -15.20
CA ASP A 478 -0.87 -15.53 -14.02
C ASP A 478 -1.03 -14.24 -13.20
N ALA A 479 0.02 -13.44 -12.96
CA ALA A 479 -0.10 -12.30 -12.05
C ALA A 479 0.85 -11.12 -12.30
N GLY A 480 0.43 -9.92 -11.87
CA GLY A 480 1.32 -8.76 -11.84
C GLY A 480 2.57 -8.99 -10.97
N ILE A 481 2.37 -9.54 -9.77
CA ILE A 481 3.45 -10.05 -8.89
C ILE A 481 3.23 -11.54 -8.68
N TRP A 482 4.20 -12.37 -9.07
CA TRP A 482 4.14 -13.82 -8.88
C TRP A 482 5.30 -14.33 -8.03
N ILE A 483 4.99 -15.03 -6.94
CA ILE A 483 5.96 -15.65 -6.02
C ILE A 483 5.78 -17.17 -6.06
N ASN A 484 6.80 -17.90 -6.52
CA ASN A 484 6.76 -19.36 -6.64
C ASN A 484 8.10 -20.01 -6.29
N GLY A 485 8.07 -21.02 -5.43
CA GLY A 485 9.25 -21.74 -4.93
C GLY A 485 10.17 -20.94 -4.00
N SER A 486 9.68 -19.85 -3.42
CA SER A 486 10.47 -18.96 -2.56
C SER A 486 9.79 -18.69 -1.24
N SER A 487 10.56 -18.80 -0.16
CA SER A 487 10.09 -18.64 1.21
C SER A 487 10.53 -17.33 1.84
N ASP A 488 9.86 -16.92 2.92
CA ASP A 488 10.19 -15.70 3.68
C ASP A 488 10.10 -14.41 2.84
N VAL A 489 9.35 -14.45 1.74
CA VAL A 489 9.16 -13.32 0.82
C VAL A 489 8.20 -12.30 1.43
N LYS A 490 8.49 -11.01 1.26
CA LYS A 490 7.62 -9.92 1.70
C LYS A 490 7.14 -9.13 0.48
N VAL A 491 5.84 -9.00 0.33
CA VAL A 491 5.17 -8.17 -0.69
C VAL A 491 4.43 -7.08 0.05
N THR A 492 4.98 -5.87 0.09
CA THR A 492 4.49 -4.79 0.95
C THR A 492 4.28 -3.46 0.25
N HIS A 493 3.24 -2.69 0.60
CA HIS A 493 3.08 -1.32 0.11
C HIS A 493 3.10 -1.18 -1.43
N ASN A 494 2.72 -2.21 -2.18
CA ASN A 494 2.61 -2.12 -3.63
C ASN A 494 1.20 -1.64 -4.02
N GLN A 495 1.09 -0.96 -5.14
CA GLN A 495 -0.19 -0.66 -5.78
C GLN A 495 -0.26 -1.34 -7.14
N ILE A 496 -1.26 -2.19 -7.33
CA ILE A 496 -1.47 -2.95 -8.56
C ILE A 496 -2.85 -2.61 -9.12
N GLU A 497 -2.88 -2.22 -10.39
CA GLU A 497 -4.07 -1.78 -11.11
C GLU A 497 -4.25 -2.59 -12.41
N ASP A 498 -5.50 -2.89 -12.75
CA ASP A 498 -5.93 -3.39 -14.07
C ASP A 498 -5.28 -4.72 -14.48
N SER A 499 -5.27 -5.69 -13.57
CA SER A 499 -4.68 -7.01 -13.85
C SER A 499 -5.70 -7.93 -14.54
N PRO A 500 -5.33 -8.60 -15.66
CA PRO A 500 -6.26 -9.46 -16.39
C PRO A 500 -6.67 -10.71 -15.57
N GLU A 501 -5.78 -11.24 -14.73
CA GLU A 501 -6.08 -12.41 -13.90
C GLU A 501 -5.81 -12.17 -12.41
N LYS A 502 -4.63 -12.47 -11.88
CA LYS A 502 -4.31 -12.19 -10.47
C LYS A 502 -3.49 -10.91 -10.36
N ALA A 503 -3.68 -10.11 -9.31
CA ALA A 503 -2.77 -8.97 -9.07
C ALA A 503 -1.51 -9.43 -8.34
N ILE A 504 -1.70 -10.24 -7.28
CA ILE A 504 -0.63 -10.87 -6.51
C ILE A 504 -0.93 -12.36 -6.42
N ALA A 505 0.01 -13.22 -6.85
CA ALA A 505 -0.08 -14.66 -6.73
C ALA A 505 1.10 -15.23 -5.92
N ILE A 506 0.82 -16.16 -5.02
CA ILE A 506 1.83 -16.79 -4.15
C ILE A 506 1.57 -18.28 -4.03
N GLY A 507 2.63 -19.07 -4.18
CA GLY A 507 2.64 -20.43 -3.65
C GLY A 507 3.17 -21.47 -4.62
N SER A 508 2.73 -22.71 -4.40
CA SER A 508 3.21 -23.90 -5.12
C SER A 508 2.12 -24.44 -6.04
N ILE A 509 2.47 -24.60 -7.31
CA ILE A 509 1.62 -25.20 -8.35
C ILE A 509 1.96 -26.69 -8.58
N GLU A 510 3.05 -27.19 -7.99
CA GLU A 510 3.50 -28.57 -8.13
C GLU A 510 3.14 -29.44 -6.91
N THR A 511 2.74 -30.70 -7.16
CA THR A 511 2.48 -31.66 -6.08
C THR A 511 3.74 -32.34 -5.54
N THR A 512 4.88 -32.16 -6.22
CA THR A 512 6.16 -32.78 -5.84
C THR A 512 6.86 -32.02 -4.71
N GLY A 513 6.43 -30.78 -4.46
CA GLY A 513 7.10 -29.86 -3.53
C GLY A 513 8.38 -29.22 -4.09
N SER A 514 8.68 -29.35 -5.39
CA SER A 514 9.87 -28.73 -6.00
C SER A 514 9.84 -27.20 -6.00
N ASP A 515 8.65 -26.61 -5.99
CA ASP A 515 8.39 -25.18 -5.93
C ASP A 515 7.74 -24.78 -4.59
N ALA A 516 8.08 -25.52 -3.52
CA ALA A 516 7.45 -25.28 -2.25
C ALA A 516 7.73 -23.87 -1.71
N THR A 517 6.69 -23.21 -1.23
CA THR A 517 6.68 -21.81 -0.81
C THR A 517 6.15 -21.74 0.63
N TYR A 518 6.87 -21.04 1.52
CA TYR A 518 6.51 -20.93 2.94
C TYR A 518 6.71 -19.49 3.44
N ARG A 519 5.92 -19.07 4.44
CA ARG A 519 6.13 -17.82 5.19
C ARG A 519 6.20 -16.56 4.32
N ALA A 520 5.49 -16.53 3.21
CA ALA A 520 5.29 -15.31 2.45
C ALA A 520 4.33 -14.37 3.20
N THR A 521 4.64 -13.08 3.20
CA THR A 521 3.82 -12.02 3.82
C THR A 521 3.35 -11.04 2.75
N VAL A 522 2.05 -10.88 2.59
CA VAL A 522 1.38 -9.89 1.74
C VAL A 522 0.75 -8.86 2.65
N ALA A 523 1.37 -7.70 2.79
CA ALA A 523 0.90 -6.69 3.73
C ALA A 523 0.80 -5.29 3.16
N PHE A 524 -0.23 -4.53 3.54
CA PHE A 524 -0.32 -3.11 3.20
C PHE A 524 -0.34 -2.81 1.69
N ASN A 525 -0.73 -3.77 0.85
CA ASN A 525 -0.85 -3.55 -0.59
C ASN A 525 -2.23 -2.98 -0.93
N LYS A 526 -2.32 -2.31 -2.08
CA LYS A 526 -3.57 -1.84 -2.68
C LYS A 526 -3.76 -2.46 -4.05
N VAL A 527 -4.83 -3.23 -4.21
CA VAL A 527 -5.22 -3.86 -5.47
C VAL A 527 -6.50 -3.22 -5.96
N ILE A 528 -6.49 -2.74 -7.20
CA ILE A 528 -7.62 -2.09 -7.86
C ILE A 528 -7.85 -2.80 -9.20
N ASP A 529 -9.08 -3.24 -9.46
CA ASP A 529 -9.51 -3.78 -10.75
C ASP A 529 -8.65 -4.98 -11.21
N ALA A 530 -8.73 -6.09 -10.47
CA ALA A 530 -8.07 -7.34 -10.82
C ALA A 530 -9.04 -8.38 -11.40
N ASN A 531 -8.52 -9.47 -11.96
CA ASN A 531 -9.28 -10.57 -12.55
C ASN A 531 -10.24 -10.13 -13.67
N LEU A 532 -9.82 -9.14 -14.47
CA LEU A 532 -10.67 -8.54 -15.50
C LEU A 532 -11.08 -9.52 -16.62
N GLU A 533 -10.29 -10.58 -16.83
CA GLU A 533 -10.38 -11.45 -18.00
C GLU A 533 -10.51 -12.96 -17.68
N SER A 534 -10.61 -13.38 -16.40
CA SER A 534 -10.73 -14.81 -15.98
C SER A 534 -11.94 -15.07 -15.07
N ASN A 535 -12.29 -16.35 -14.86
CA ASN A 535 -13.34 -16.78 -13.91
C ASN A 535 -12.79 -17.60 -12.73
N ASP A 536 -11.45 -17.73 -12.62
CA ASP A 536 -10.77 -18.52 -11.60
C ASP A 536 -9.53 -17.77 -11.13
N GLY A 537 -9.78 -16.66 -10.42
CA GLY A 537 -8.75 -15.73 -10.00
C GLY A 537 -9.28 -14.71 -9.00
N GLY A 538 -8.44 -13.73 -8.68
CA GLY A 538 -8.78 -12.73 -7.68
C GLY A 538 -7.70 -11.68 -7.51
N GLY A 539 -7.91 -10.75 -6.58
CA GLY A 539 -6.90 -9.72 -6.29
C GLY A 539 -5.63 -10.33 -5.71
N ILE A 540 -5.77 -10.98 -4.54
CA ILE A 540 -4.68 -11.71 -3.89
C ILE A 540 -5.00 -13.21 -3.94
N TYR A 541 -4.13 -13.98 -4.56
CA TYR A 541 -4.32 -15.40 -4.84
C TYR A 541 -3.20 -16.24 -4.23
N LEU A 542 -3.56 -17.26 -3.45
CA LEU A 542 -2.63 -18.22 -2.87
C LEU A 542 -2.92 -19.62 -3.39
N ILE A 543 -1.88 -20.43 -3.63
CA ILE A 543 -2.02 -21.83 -4.06
C ILE A 543 -1.01 -22.75 -3.36
N ASN A 544 -1.42 -23.97 -3.01
CA ASN A 544 -0.61 -24.86 -2.18
C ASN A 544 -0.74 -26.33 -2.61
N ARG A 545 -0.41 -26.63 -3.86
CA ARG A 545 -0.42 -28.01 -4.37
C ARG A 545 0.62 -28.92 -3.72
N GLN A 546 1.64 -28.34 -3.06
CA GLN A 546 2.55 -29.03 -2.13
C GLN A 546 1.84 -29.62 -0.88
N GLN A 547 0.63 -29.17 -0.54
CA GLN A 547 -0.19 -29.68 0.56
C GLN A 547 0.53 -29.75 1.92
N SER A 548 1.18 -28.66 2.32
CA SER A 548 1.75 -28.50 3.66
C SER A 548 1.24 -27.21 4.32
N LEU A 549 1.43 -27.07 5.63
CA LEU A 549 1.14 -25.81 6.33
C LEU A 549 2.15 -24.75 5.88
N THR A 550 1.65 -23.69 5.27
CA THR A 550 2.47 -22.69 4.57
C THR A 550 2.93 -21.54 5.47
N ASP A 551 2.19 -21.27 6.56
CA ASP A 551 2.37 -20.08 7.41
C ASP A 551 2.39 -18.77 6.60
N HIS A 552 1.62 -18.72 5.49
CA HIS A 552 1.44 -17.48 4.72
C HIS A 552 0.59 -16.47 5.48
N ILE A 553 0.89 -15.17 5.32
CA ILE A 553 0.18 -14.09 5.98
C ILE A 553 -0.31 -13.10 4.92
N VAL A 554 -1.60 -12.81 4.91
CA VAL A 554 -2.26 -11.78 4.10
C VAL A 554 -2.90 -10.79 5.06
N VAL A 555 -2.26 -9.63 5.26
CA VAL A 555 -2.63 -8.71 6.35
C VAL A 555 -2.73 -7.26 5.92
N ASN A 556 -3.79 -6.56 6.33
CA ASN A 556 -3.93 -5.12 6.12
C ASN A 556 -3.81 -4.68 4.64
N ASN A 557 -4.38 -5.43 3.70
CA ASN A 557 -4.43 -5.02 2.29
C ASN A 557 -5.79 -4.40 1.95
N GLU A 558 -5.81 -3.48 0.98
CA GLU A 558 -7.04 -3.06 0.31
C GLU A 558 -7.17 -3.82 -1.01
N VAL A 559 -8.32 -4.45 -1.23
CA VAL A 559 -8.62 -5.15 -2.49
C VAL A 559 -9.99 -4.76 -3.00
N THR A 560 -10.05 -4.18 -4.19
CA THR A 560 -11.30 -3.72 -4.80
C THR A 560 -11.39 -3.93 -6.31
N GLY A 561 -12.62 -4.01 -6.79
CA GLY A 561 -12.94 -3.97 -8.22
C GLY A 561 -12.75 -5.30 -8.96
N THR A 562 -12.61 -6.44 -8.28
CA THR A 562 -12.50 -7.69 -9.03
C THR A 562 -13.77 -8.02 -9.82
N THR A 563 -13.59 -8.53 -11.04
CA THR A 563 -14.67 -8.95 -11.94
C THR A 563 -14.38 -10.32 -12.54
N ALA A 564 -15.14 -10.75 -13.55
CA ALA A 564 -14.90 -11.98 -14.29
C ALA A 564 -15.39 -11.86 -15.74
N THR A 565 -14.87 -12.68 -16.66
CA THR A 565 -15.33 -12.70 -18.06
C THR A 565 -16.79 -13.13 -18.21
N ASN A 566 -17.25 -14.04 -17.37
CA ASN A 566 -18.64 -14.52 -17.35
C ASN A 566 -19.16 -14.53 -15.90
N PRO A 567 -19.56 -13.37 -15.35
CA PRO A 567 -20.00 -13.22 -13.96
C PRO A 567 -21.43 -13.76 -13.78
N SER A 568 -21.62 -15.05 -14.06
CA SER A 568 -22.90 -15.75 -13.95
C SER A 568 -23.06 -16.50 -12.62
N SER A 569 -22.02 -16.49 -11.79
CA SER A 569 -21.95 -17.22 -10.52
C SER A 569 -21.40 -16.33 -9.40
N PRO A 570 -21.91 -16.42 -8.16
CA PRO A 570 -21.39 -15.65 -7.01
C PRO A 570 -19.98 -16.05 -6.57
N VAL A 571 -19.38 -17.06 -7.21
CA VAL A 571 -18.04 -17.60 -6.94
C VAL A 571 -17.08 -17.48 -8.14
N ALA A 572 -17.36 -16.58 -9.09
CA ALA A 572 -16.57 -16.43 -10.32
C ALA A 572 -15.27 -15.60 -10.17
N SER A 573 -15.12 -14.85 -9.08
CA SER A 573 -13.92 -14.06 -8.76
C SER A 573 -13.96 -13.59 -7.32
N TRP A 574 -12.80 -13.32 -6.74
CA TRP A 574 -12.65 -13.03 -5.31
C TRP A 574 -11.66 -11.91 -5.05
N GLY A 575 -11.88 -11.12 -3.99
CA GLY A 575 -10.88 -10.20 -3.51
C GLY A 575 -9.64 -10.94 -3.01
N ILE A 576 -9.83 -11.88 -2.07
CA ILE A 576 -8.78 -12.76 -1.57
C ILE A 576 -9.17 -14.22 -1.81
N TYR A 577 -8.30 -14.97 -2.50
CA TYR A 577 -8.55 -16.34 -2.91
C TYR A 577 -7.42 -17.26 -2.39
N LEU A 578 -7.74 -18.09 -1.40
CA LEU A 578 -6.91 -19.20 -0.95
C LEU A 578 -7.28 -20.45 -1.76
N ASP A 579 -6.67 -20.62 -2.92
CA ASP A 579 -6.94 -21.71 -3.84
C ASP A 579 -6.19 -23.01 -3.47
N ASP A 580 -6.54 -24.09 -4.17
CA ASP A 580 -5.99 -25.44 -4.19
C ASP A 580 -5.11 -25.76 -2.97
N TRP A 581 -5.80 -26.15 -1.89
CA TRP A 581 -5.24 -26.64 -0.63
C TRP A 581 -4.41 -25.64 0.18
N THR A 582 -4.52 -24.34 -0.07
CA THR A 582 -3.85 -23.34 0.78
C THR A 582 -4.18 -23.60 2.24
N SER A 583 -3.15 -23.79 3.06
CA SER A 583 -3.28 -24.31 4.43
C SER A 583 -2.30 -23.63 5.38
N GLY A 584 -2.72 -23.44 6.63
CA GLY A 584 -1.94 -22.71 7.64
C GLY A 584 -1.82 -21.21 7.38
N ALA A 585 -2.61 -20.65 6.45
CA ALA A 585 -2.55 -19.24 6.11
C ALA A 585 -3.36 -18.38 7.10
N THR A 586 -2.92 -17.14 7.30
CA THR A 586 -3.63 -16.11 8.08
C THR A 586 -4.08 -14.99 7.16
N VAL A 587 -5.38 -14.71 7.14
CA VAL A 587 -5.99 -13.58 6.42
C VAL A 587 -6.57 -12.62 7.47
N LYS A 588 -5.89 -11.50 7.71
CA LYS A 588 -6.23 -10.59 8.83
C LYS A 588 -6.32 -9.12 8.45
N GLY A 589 -7.29 -8.37 8.98
CA GLY A 589 -7.23 -6.90 8.91
C GLY A 589 -7.38 -6.32 7.51
N ASN A 590 -7.84 -7.10 6.51
CA ASN A 590 -7.92 -6.64 5.13
C ASN A 590 -9.24 -5.88 4.90
N TYR A 591 -9.18 -4.88 4.03
CA TYR A 591 -10.34 -4.17 3.51
C TYR A 591 -10.69 -4.69 2.11
N VAL A 592 -11.69 -5.57 2.03
CA VAL A 592 -12.05 -6.31 0.81
C VAL A 592 -13.42 -5.86 0.34
N HIS A 593 -13.46 -5.01 -0.69
CA HIS A 593 -14.69 -4.32 -1.05
C HIS A 593 -14.96 -4.12 -2.53
N GLY A 594 -16.24 -4.08 -2.91
CA GLY A 594 -16.65 -3.78 -4.29
C GLY A 594 -16.24 -4.83 -5.31
N ASN A 595 -16.04 -6.08 -4.89
CA ASN A 595 -15.64 -7.21 -5.73
C ASN A 595 -16.85 -8.05 -6.17
N ILE A 596 -16.62 -9.11 -6.97
CA ILE A 596 -17.59 -10.21 -7.06
C ILE A 596 -17.68 -10.89 -5.69
N GLY A 597 -16.68 -11.66 -5.27
CA GLY A 597 -16.62 -12.29 -3.96
C GLY A 597 -15.64 -11.60 -3.00
N GLY A 598 -15.83 -11.79 -1.69
CA GLY A 598 -14.93 -11.27 -0.66
C GLY A 598 -13.69 -12.15 -0.46
N VAL A 599 -13.77 -13.10 0.47
CA VAL A 599 -12.70 -14.05 0.80
C VAL A 599 -13.14 -15.48 0.48
N PHE A 600 -12.30 -16.24 -0.22
CA PHE A 600 -12.61 -17.63 -0.61
C PHE A 600 -11.52 -18.60 -0.26
N LEU A 601 -11.93 -19.76 0.23
CA LEU A 601 -11.06 -20.90 0.53
C LEU A 601 -11.50 -22.08 -0.33
N HIS A 602 -10.65 -22.52 -1.23
CA HIS A 602 -10.89 -23.69 -2.08
C HIS A 602 -9.98 -24.85 -1.65
N GLY A 603 -10.55 -25.76 -0.89
CA GLY A 603 -9.85 -26.81 -0.16
C GLY A 603 -9.09 -26.27 1.06
N GLY A 604 -8.04 -27.00 1.46
CA GLY A 604 -7.09 -26.53 2.48
C GLY A 604 -7.56 -26.69 3.93
N TRP A 605 -6.65 -26.53 4.88
CA TRP A 605 -6.95 -26.69 6.30
C TRP A 605 -6.18 -25.73 7.19
N SER A 606 -6.73 -25.52 8.39
CA SER A 606 -6.08 -24.71 9.42
C SER A 606 -5.72 -23.29 8.96
N ASN A 607 -6.54 -22.72 8.08
CA ASN A 607 -6.46 -21.29 7.76
C ASN A 607 -7.27 -20.48 8.76
N THR A 608 -6.88 -19.22 8.97
CA THR A 608 -7.62 -18.26 9.79
C THR A 608 -8.01 -17.05 8.96
N VAL A 609 -9.27 -16.62 9.07
CA VAL A 609 -9.82 -15.41 8.45
C VAL A 609 -10.39 -14.56 9.57
N THR A 610 -9.66 -13.52 9.98
CA THR A 610 -9.98 -12.75 11.19
C THR A 610 -9.91 -11.25 10.99
N ASP A 611 -10.79 -10.49 11.65
CA ASP A 611 -10.70 -9.03 11.72
C ASP A 611 -10.66 -8.34 10.35
N ASN A 612 -11.28 -8.94 9.32
CA ASN A 612 -11.38 -8.33 7.99
C ASN A 612 -12.67 -7.51 7.87
N LEU A 613 -12.60 -6.42 7.12
CA LEU A 613 -13.76 -5.64 6.70
C LEU A 613 -14.11 -6.03 5.27
N ILE A 614 -15.18 -6.82 5.12
CA ILE A 614 -15.60 -7.42 3.85
C ILE A 614 -16.92 -6.79 3.44
N ALA A 615 -16.93 -5.91 2.43
CA ALA A 615 -18.12 -5.13 2.15
C ALA A 615 -18.44 -4.77 0.69
N GLY A 616 -19.73 -4.61 0.38
CA GLY A 616 -20.14 -4.16 -0.95
C GLY A 616 -19.85 -5.13 -2.10
N ASN A 617 -19.47 -6.38 -1.80
CA ASN A 617 -19.23 -7.41 -2.81
C ASN A 617 -20.57 -7.99 -3.29
N THR A 618 -20.67 -8.33 -4.57
CA THR A 618 -21.95 -8.70 -5.22
C THR A 618 -22.29 -10.20 -5.13
N GLY A 619 -21.31 -11.04 -4.86
CA GLY A 619 -21.39 -12.48 -4.66
C GLY A 619 -21.29 -12.87 -3.18
N ALA A 620 -20.61 -13.98 -2.88
CA ALA A 620 -20.43 -14.40 -1.49
C ALA A 620 -19.38 -13.54 -0.78
N GLN A 621 -19.66 -13.10 0.45
CA GLN A 621 -18.67 -12.37 1.24
C GLN A 621 -17.57 -13.30 1.75
N VAL A 622 -17.96 -14.47 2.25
CA VAL A 622 -17.04 -15.56 2.60
C VAL A 622 -17.50 -16.85 1.93
N GLY A 623 -16.61 -17.54 1.24
CA GLY A 623 -16.91 -18.84 0.65
C GLY A 623 -15.88 -19.90 1.02
N LEU A 624 -16.35 -21.12 1.25
CA LEU A 624 -15.49 -22.30 1.40
C LEU A 624 -16.00 -23.39 0.48
N GLN A 625 -15.10 -23.97 -0.32
CA GLN A 625 -15.46 -24.99 -1.28
C GLN A 625 -14.43 -26.12 -1.31
N GLN A 626 -14.92 -27.35 -1.37
CA GLN A 626 -14.12 -28.53 -1.69
C GLN A 626 -15.03 -29.48 -2.48
N ASP A 627 -14.82 -29.59 -3.80
CA ASP A 627 -15.62 -30.49 -4.61
C ASP A 627 -15.28 -31.97 -4.31
N VAL A 628 -16.28 -32.71 -3.84
CA VAL A 628 -16.16 -34.14 -3.52
C VAL A 628 -16.76 -35.05 -4.61
N ALA A 629 -17.16 -34.50 -5.77
CA ALA A 629 -17.78 -35.27 -6.85
C ALA A 629 -16.87 -35.54 -8.07
N TRP A 630 -15.66 -34.97 -8.13
CA TRP A 630 -14.70 -35.19 -9.22
C TRP A 630 -13.67 -36.26 -8.87
N GLY A 631 -13.69 -37.42 -9.56
CA GLY A 631 -12.82 -38.57 -9.29
C GLY A 631 -11.31 -38.35 -9.47
N GLY A 632 -10.89 -37.13 -9.84
CA GLY A 632 -9.48 -36.73 -9.99
C GLY A 632 -8.90 -35.93 -8.81
N TRP A 633 -9.73 -35.49 -7.84
CA TRP A 633 -9.29 -34.66 -6.72
C TRP A 633 -8.51 -35.50 -5.69
N LYS A 634 -7.17 -35.36 -5.66
CA LYS A 634 -6.27 -36.13 -4.78
C LYS A 634 -5.56 -35.19 -3.80
N GLY A 635 -6.15 -35.00 -2.62
CA GLY A 635 -5.50 -34.23 -1.57
C GLY A 635 -6.23 -34.27 -0.23
N THR A 636 -5.66 -33.60 0.76
CA THR A 636 -6.19 -33.53 2.13
C THR A 636 -7.59 -32.92 2.16
N THR A 637 -8.50 -33.54 2.92
CA THR A 637 -9.85 -33.04 3.16
C THR A 637 -9.82 -31.69 3.88
N MET A 638 -10.70 -30.77 3.44
CA MET A 638 -10.79 -29.42 3.95
C MET A 638 -11.30 -29.49 5.38
N SER A 639 -10.58 -28.88 6.30
CA SER A 639 -10.90 -28.99 7.72
C SER A 639 -10.30 -27.86 8.55
N ASN A 640 -10.88 -27.60 9.73
CA ASN A 640 -10.30 -26.74 10.75
C ASN A 640 -9.97 -25.32 10.28
N ASN A 641 -10.67 -24.79 9.28
CA ASN A 641 -10.56 -23.36 8.95
C ASN A 641 -11.40 -22.55 9.94
N ASP A 642 -10.89 -21.40 10.36
CA ASP A 642 -11.50 -20.58 11.41
C ASP A 642 -11.83 -19.18 10.87
N ILE A 643 -13.09 -18.78 10.95
CA ILE A 643 -13.60 -17.51 10.44
C ILE A 643 -14.22 -16.75 11.60
N THR A 644 -13.53 -15.72 12.09
CA THR A 644 -13.88 -15.07 13.36
C THR A 644 -13.65 -13.57 13.35
N GLY A 645 -14.44 -12.79 14.11
CA GLY A 645 -14.17 -11.36 14.30
C GLY A 645 -14.24 -10.48 13.05
N ASN A 646 -14.82 -10.96 11.93
CA ASN A 646 -14.91 -10.18 10.70
C ASN A 646 -16.16 -9.30 10.70
N VAL A 647 -16.07 -8.12 10.07
CA VAL A 647 -17.23 -7.29 9.73
C VAL A 647 -17.65 -7.60 8.30
N ILE A 648 -18.86 -8.14 8.13
CA ILE A 648 -19.35 -8.71 6.88
C ILE A 648 -20.62 -7.97 6.45
N ASP A 649 -20.55 -7.18 5.38
CA ASP A 649 -21.71 -6.51 4.80
C ASP A 649 -22.50 -7.44 3.88
N THR A 650 -23.81 -7.47 4.08
CA THR A 650 -24.73 -8.33 3.34
C THR A 650 -25.69 -7.54 2.43
N SER A 651 -25.39 -6.26 2.18
CA SER A 651 -26.26 -5.36 1.42
C SER A 651 -26.47 -5.74 -0.05
N LYS A 652 -25.52 -6.47 -0.66
CA LYS A 652 -25.53 -6.80 -2.10
C LYS A 652 -25.43 -8.29 -2.43
N GLY A 653 -24.87 -9.09 -1.53
CA GLY A 653 -24.51 -10.48 -1.79
C GLY A 653 -24.90 -11.41 -0.64
N VAL A 654 -24.62 -12.70 -0.81
CA VAL A 654 -24.84 -13.70 0.26
C VAL A 654 -23.72 -13.60 1.30
N ALA A 655 -24.04 -13.85 2.56
CA ALA A 655 -23.10 -13.75 3.67
C ALA A 655 -22.04 -14.87 3.58
N VAL A 656 -22.50 -16.11 3.43
CA VAL A 656 -21.64 -17.30 3.43
C VAL A 656 -22.09 -18.29 2.36
N HIS A 657 -21.13 -18.85 1.63
CA HIS A 657 -21.32 -19.96 0.70
C HIS A 657 -20.44 -21.16 1.06
N LEU A 658 -21.02 -22.26 1.55
CA LEU A 658 -20.30 -23.52 1.81
C LEU A 658 -20.68 -24.62 0.83
N TYR A 659 -19.66 -25.26 0.24
CA TYR A 659 -19.82 -26.43 -0.62
C TYR A 659 -18.75 -27.50 -0.34
N GLY A 660 -19.03 -28.52 0.47
CA GLY A 660 -18.05 -29.60 0.76
C GLY A 660 -18.25 -30.32 2.10
N PRO A 661 -17.21 -30.79 2.81
CA PRO A 661 -17.38 -31.57 4.05
C PRO A 661 -17.85 -30.74 5.26
N ALA A 662 -18.49 -31.39 6.24
CA ALA A 662 -19.14 -30.73 7.38
C ALA A 662 -18.17 -29.96 8.31
N ASN A 663 -16.91 -30.39 8.39
CA ASN A 663 -15.90 -29.81 9.28
C ASN A 663 -14.99 -28.81 8.55
N MET A 664 -15.39 -28.32 7.38
CA MET A 664 -14.54 -27.46 6.54
C MET A 664 -14.19 -26.12 7.16
N GLY A 665 -15.06 -25.58 8.01
CA GLY A 665 -14.86 -24.29 8.63
C GLY A 665 -15.77 -24.09 9.83
N LYS A 666 -15.30 -23.30 10.78
CA LYS A 666 -16.06 -22.83 11.93
C LYS A 666 -16.22 -21.32 11.81
N PHE A 667 -17.43 -20.83 12.02
CA PHE A 667 -17.72 -19.41 12.08
C PHE A 667 -18.01 -19.04 13.53
N HIS A 668 -17.50 -17.92 14.02
CA HIS A 668 -17.91 -17.39 15.32
C HIS A 668 -17.56 -15.93 15.49
N ASP A 669 -18.28 -15.24 16.37
CA ASP A 669 -17.98 -13.86 16.77
C ASP A 669 -17.79 -12.90 15.57
N ASN A 670 -18.49 -13.13 14.46
CA ASN A 670 -18.50 -12.23 13.29
C ASN A 670 -19.66 -11.25 13.41
N GLU A 671 -19.50 -10.08 12.78
CA GLU A 671 -20.50 -9.03 12.76
C GLU A 671 -21.11 -8.91 11.37
N TYR A 672 -22.37 -9.27 11.25
CA TYR A 672 -23.11 -9.14 9.99
C TYR A 672 -23.82 -7.80 9.94
N THR A 673 -23.36 -6.94 9.05
CA THR A 673 -23.95 -5.63 8.83
C THR A 673 -24.83 -5.58 7.59
N SER A 674 -25.77 -4.63 7.58
CA SER A 674 -26.89 -4.56 6.63
C SER A 674 -27.77 -5.83 6.56
N LEU A 675 -27.67 -6.72 7.56
CA LEU A 675 -28.32 -8.02 7.54
C LEU A 675 -29.83 -7.92 7.76
N ASP A 676 -30.61 -8.30 6.75
CA ASP A 676 -32.00 -8.71 6.97
C ASP A 676 -32.01 -10.08 7.64
N THR A 677 -32.27 -10.10 8.94
CA THR A 677 -32.36 -11.33 9.76
C THR A 677 -33.38 -12.38 9.27
N ASN A 678 -34.31 -12.01 8.38
CA ASN A 678 -35.27 -12.93 7.77
C ASN A 678 -34.82 -13.45 6.39
N ALA A 679 -33.80 -12.84 5.78
CA ALA A 679 -33.29 -13.23 4.48
C ALA A 679 -32.44 -14.51 4.58
N ARG A 680 -32.51 -15.33 3.52
CA ARG A 680 -31.75 -16.59 3.43
C ARG A 680 -30.39 -16.34 2.77
N LEU A 681 -29.47 -15.73 3.52
CA LEU A 681 -28.16 -15.30 3.01
C LEU A 681 -27.00 -16.24 3.38
N PHE A 682 -27.30 -17.35 4.06
CA PHE A 682 -26.31 -18.37 4.43
C PHE A 682 -26.60 -19.62 3.62
N GLU A 683 -25.60 -20.16 2.94
CA GLU A 683 -25.73 -21.31 2.05
C GLU A 683 -24.79 -22.44 2.49
N ALA A 684 -25.30 -23.67 2.50
CA ALA A 684 -24.49 -24.86 2.76
C ALA A 684 -24.99 -26.08 1.98
N TRP A 685 -24.04 -26.82 1.43
CA TRP A 685 -24.26 -28.08 0.72
C TRP A 685 -23.04 -29.02 0.82
N PRO A 686 -23.21 -30.36 0.87
CA PRO A 686 -24.46 -31.13 0.95
C PRO A 686 -25.08 -31.18 2.34
N GLN A 687 -24.41 -30.62 3.35
CA GLN A 687 -25.01 -30.46 4.67
C GLN A 687 -26.02 -29.32 4.60
N VAL A 688 -27.25 -29.60 5.03
CA VAL A 688 -28.36 -28.67 4.90
C VAL A 688 -28.86 -28.28 6.28
N MET A 689 -29.23 -27.00 6.42
CA MET A 689 -29.94 -26.50 7.59
C MET A 689 -31.37 -27.07 7.60
N SER A 690 -32.09 -26.87 8.71
CA SER A 690 -33.52 -27.19 8.79
C SER A 690 -34.37 -26.50 7.70
N SER A 691 -33.85 -25.41 7.11
CA SER A 691 -34.47 -24.64 6.03
C SER A 691 -34.09 -25.11 4.62
N GLY A 692 -33.27 -26.16 4.49
CA GLY A 692 -32.68 -26.63 3.23
C GLY A 692 -31.25 -26.14 3.04
N SER A 693 -30.83 -25.99 1.78
CA SER A 693 -29.46 -25.56 1.42
C SER A 693 -29.19 -24.07 1.65
N SER A 694 -30.21 -23.29 2.03
CA SER A 694 -30.05 -21.89 2.43
C SER A 694 -30.93 -21.53 3.62
N GLY A 695 -30.50 -20.54 4.41
CA GLY A 695 -31.14 -20.18 5.68
C GLY A 695 -30.77 -18.80 6.20
N THR A 696 -31.47 -18.38 7.25
CA THR A 696 -31.18 -17.16 8.02
C THR A 696 -29.99 -17.37 8.95
N LEU A 697 -29.44 -16.30 9.55
CA LEU A 697 -28.41 -16.41 10.60
C LEU A 697 -28.85 -17.34 11.75
N LYS A 698 -30.13 -17.31 12.12
CA LYS A 698 -30.68 -18.21 13.14
C LYS A 698 -30.65 -19.69 12.70
N ASN A 699 -30.94 -19.98 11.44
CA ASN A 699 -30.85 -21.34 10.91
C ASN A 699 -29.39 -21.82 10.87
N TRP A 700 -28.48 -20.91 10.50
CA TRP A 700 -27.05 -21.11 10.46
C TRP A 700 -26.48 -21.51 11.82
N GLN A 701 -26.79 -20.73 12.86
CA GLN A 701 -26.40 -20.99 14.24
C GLN A 701 -27.04 -22.26 14.80
N ALA A 702 -28.34 -22.49 14.53
CA ALA A 702 -29.03 -23.70 14.98
C ALA A 702 -28.48 -24.99 14.36
N ALA A 703 -27.90 -24.90 13.15
CA ALA A 703 -27.21 -26.02 12.51
C ALA A 703 -25.77 -26.22 13.02
N GLY A 704 -25.27 -25.33 13.88
CA GLY A 704 -23.97 -25.45 14.53
C GLY A 704 -22.78 -24.95 13.68
N TYR A 705 -23.04 -24.26 12.58
CA TYR A 705 -21.97 -23.65 11.77
C TYR A 705 -21.38 -22.39 12.41
N ASP A 706 -22.17 -21.72 13.25
CA ASP A 706 -21.85 -20.44 13.84
C ASP A 706 -22.16 -20.39 15.33
N SER A 707 -21.28 -19.74 16.09
CA SER A 707 -21.52 -19.39 17.48
C SER A 707 -21.10 -17.95 17.76
N GLY A 708 -21.97 -17.14 18.37
CA GLY A 708 -21.58 -15.80 18.84
C GLY A 708 -21.56 -14.70 17.78
N SER A 709 -21.80 -15.01 16.49
CA SER A 709 -21.95 -13.95 15.49
C SER A 709 -23.29 -13.24 15.63
N GLU A 710 -23.31 -11.93 15.34
CA GLU A 710 -24.47 -11.08 15.58
C GLU A 710 -24.76 -10.16 14.38
N ALA A 711 -25.98 -9.61 14.34
CA ALA A 711 -26.34 -8.56 13.41
C ALA A 711 -26.05 -7.19 14.05
N LEU A 712 -25.21 -6.38 13.41
CA LEU A 712 -24.79 -5.07 13.94
C LEU A 712 -24.70 -4.03 12.82
N ASP A 713 -25.19 -2.82 13.05
CA ASP A 713 -24.98 -1.71 12.12
C ASP A 713 -23.54 -1.19 12.27
N ALA A 714 -22.74 -1.34 11.21
CA ALA A 714 -21.32 -1.02 11.22
C ALA A 714 -21.04 0.49 11.07
N HIS A 715 -22.07 1.32 10.85
CA HIS A 715 -21.92 2.77 10.67
C HIS A 715 -20.90 3.11 9.57
N PHE A 716 -21.11 2.59 8.36
CA PHE A 716 -20.25 2.93 7.22
C PHE A 716 -20.30 4.43 6.90
N ILE A 717 -19.16 5.02 6.55
CA ILE A 717 -19.03 6.46 6.28
C ILE A 717 -19.89 6.89 5.08
N ASN A 718 -19.76 6.21 3.93
CA ASN A 718 -20.56 6.52 2.74
C ASN A 718 -20.66 5.32 1.78
N PRO A 719 -21.39 4.27 2.17
CA PRO A 719 -21.48 3.03 1.39
C PRO A 719 -22.15 3.26 0.02
N SER A 720 -23.00 4.28 -0.12
CA SER A 720 -23.64 4.64 -1.39
C SER A 720 -22.66 5.11 -2.46
N ALA A 721 -21.49 5.62 -2.05
CA ALA A 721 -20.38 6.01 -2.92
C ALA A 721 -19.27 4.95 -2.98
N GLY A 722 -19.51 3.74 -2.47
CA GLY A 722 -18.50 2.68 -2.40
C GLY A 722 -17.48 2.84 -1.27
N ASN A 723 -17.68 3.77 -0.33
CA ASN A 723 -16.84 3.92 0.84
C ASN A 723 -17.45 3.17 2.03
N TYR A 724 -16.94 1.96 2.27
CA TYR A 724 -17.37 1.07 3.36
C TYR A 724 -16.47 1.16 4.59
N MET A 725 -15.58 2.16 4.68
CA MET A 725 -14.85 2.42 5.92
C MET A 725 -15.83 2.67 7.07
N LEU A 726 -15.45 2.19 8.25
CA LEU A 726 -16.20 2.37 9.49
C LEU A 726 -16.07 3.82 9.98
N ALA A 727 -17.16 4.42 10.42
CA ALA A 727 -17.11 5.71 11.10
C ALA A 727 -16.40 5.57 12.45
N ALA A 728 -15.79 6.65 12.94
CA ALA A 728 -15.02 6.65 14.20
C ALA A 728 -15.85 6.26 15.44
N ASP A 729 -17.18 6.42 15.37
CA ASP A 729 -18.14 6.04 16.41
C ASP A 729 -18.82 4.69 16.16
N SER A 730 -18.29 3.89 15.24
CA SER A 730 -18.85 2.58 14.91
C SER A 730 -18.90 1.67 16.15
N PRO A 731 -20.03 0.98 16.40
CA PRO A 731 -20.17 0.09 17.56
C PRO A 731 -19.27 -1.16 17.45
N VAL A 732 -18.83 -1.53 16.25
CA VAL A 732 -17.94 -2.67 15.99
C VAL A 732 -16.65 -2.62 16.81
N TYR A 733 -16.14 -1.42 17.09
CA TYR A 733 -14.93 -1.22 17.90
C TYR A 733 -15.12 -1.64 19.35
N GLN A 734 -16.35 -1.58 19.88
CA GLN A 734 -16.65 -2.01 21.24
C GLN A 734 -16.65 -3.54 21.38
N HIS A 735 -16.73 -4.25 20.26
CA HIS A 735 -16.68 -5.71 20.18
C HIS A 735 -15.29 -6.25 19.86
N GLY A 736 -14.27 -5.38 19.84
CA GLY A 736 -12.86 -5.76 19.73
C GLY A 736 -12.29 -5.74 18.31
N PHE A 737 -13.05 -5.24 17.32
CA PHE A 737 -12.49 -4.95 16.00
C PHE A 737 -11.53 -3.75 16.09
N ASP A 738 -10.33 -3.86 15.54
CA ASP A 738 -9.36 -2.76 15.53
C ASP A 738 -9.58 -1.84 14.31
N VAL A 739 -9.24 -0.56 14.44
CA VAL A 739 -9.20 0.36 13.29
C VAL A 739 -8.17 -0.15 12.29
N LEU A 740 -8.61 -0.38 11.05
CA LEU A 740 -7.68 -0.78 9.99
C LEU A 740 -6.75 0.38 9.61
N PRO A 741 -5.47 0.10 9.30
CA PRO A 741 -4.48 1.12 8.95
C PRO A 741 -4.62 1.55 7.48
N PHE A 742 -5.76 2.16 7.14
CA PHE A 742 -6.08 2.57 5.76
C PHE A 742 -5.04 3.52 5.16
N ASP A 743 -4.41 4.34 5.98
CA ASP A 743 -3.32 5.25 5.61
C ASP A 743 -1.95 4.57 5.46
N GLN A 744 -1.91 3.25 5.49
CA GLN A 744 -0.71 2.47 5.17
C GLN A 744 -0.96 1.56 3.96
N MET A 745 -2.20 1.45 3.47
CA MET A 745 -2.53 0.57 2.35
C MET A 745 -2.17 1.21 1.01
N GLY A 746 -1.27 0.57 0.27
CA GLY A 746 -0.75 1.03 -1.02
C GLY A 746 0.62 1.69 -0.92
N LEU A 747 0.94 2.55 -1.88
CA LEU A 747 2.24 3.21 -1.97
C LEU A 747 2.43 4.23 -0.87
N LEU A 748 3.59 4.22 -0.20
CA LEU A 748 3.97 5.24 0.77
C LEU A 748 4.68 6.43 0.08
N THR A 749 4.51 7.65 0.60
CA THR A 749 5.29 8.82 0.16
C THR A 749 6.73 8.79 0.68
N GLY A 750 7.72 8.88 -0.20
CA GLY A 750 9.07 9.33 0.18
C GLY A 750 10.03 8.28 0.73
N VAL A 751 10.26 7.21 -0.03
CA VAL A 751 11.45 6.35 0.12
C VAL A 751 12.57 6.81 -0.81
#